data_AF-A0A8C0WMM2-F1
#
_entry.id   AF-A0A8C0WMM2-F1
#
_cell.length_a   1.000
_cell.length_b   1.000
_cell.length_c   1.000
_cell.angle_alpha   90.00
_cell.angle_beta   90.00
_cell.angle_gamma   90.00
#
_symmetry.space_group_name_H-M   'P 1'
#
loop_
_entity.id
_entity.type
_entity.pdbx_description
1 polymer ?
#
loop_
_entity_poly.entity_id
_entity_poly.type
_entity_poly.pdbx_seq_one_letter_code
_entity_poly.pdbx_strand_id
1 'polypeptide(L)'
;MESGMEGRTASALFAGFRALGLFSNDIPHVVRFSALKRRFYVTTCVGKSFHTYDVQKLSLVAVSNSVPQDICCMAADGRLVFAAYGNVFSAFARNKEVVHTFKGHKAEIHLLQPFGDHIISVDSDSVLIIWHIYSEEEYLQLTFDKSIFKISAILHPSTYLNKILLGSEQGSLQLWNVKSNKLLYTFPGWKVGVTALQQAPAVDVVAVGLVSGQVIIHNIKFDETLMKFRQDWGPITSISFRTDGHPVMAAGSPCGHIGLWDLEEKKLINQMRNAHSTAIAGLTFLHREPLLVTNGADNALRIWIFDGPTGEGRLLRFRMGHSAPLTSIRYYGHNGQQILSASQDGTLQSFSTIHEKFNKSLGHGLINKKRVKRKGLQNAMSVRLPPITKFAAEAARESDWDGIIACHQGKLSCSTWNYQRSTIGAYFLKPKGLTKDDITATAVDITSCGNFAVIGLSSGTVDVYNMQSGIHRGSFGKDQAHIGSIRGVAVDGLNQLTVTTGSEGLLKFWNFKNKFLMHSMDLSSSPNMMLLHRDSGILGLALDDFSISVLDTETRKIVREFSGHQGQINDMAFSPDGRWLISAAMDCSIRTWDLPSGWSNISLYSVVSLRPLPTDYVPSVVMLPGTCQTQDMEVSEETVEPSDEMIEYDSPEQLNEKLVTLSLLPESRWKNLLNLDVIKKKNKPKEPPKVPKSAPFFIPTVPGLVPRFAIPEQTNDPQQSRVVNLGILAQKSDFCLKLEEGLLSNTYEAALKLLKELGPSGIETELRNLSPDCGGSVEVMQSFLKMIRLMLDRKRDFDLAQAYLALFLKLHLRMLSSEPVLLEEMTKLSSQIEENWIHLQSLFNQNMCVLNYIKSALL
;
A
#
# COMPACT_ATOMS: atom_id res chain seq x y z
N MET A 1 5.51 -15.51 -35.59
CA MET A 1 5.05 -16.44 -34.54
C MET A 1 4.24 -15.63 -33.53
N GLU A 2 3.01 -15.26 -33.89
CA GLU A 2 2.21 -14.22 -33.19
C GLU A 2 0.88 -14.73 -32.60
N SER A 3 0.66 -16.04 -32.51
CA SER A 3 -0.66 -16.60 -32.15
C SER A 3 -0.73 -17.21 -30.74
N GLY A 4 -0.26 -16.50 -29.71
CA GLY A 4 -0.27 -17.02 -28.33
C GLY A 4 -0.33 -16.03 -27.16
N MET A 5 -0.64 -14.75 -27.40
CA MET A 5 -0.48 -13.66 -26.42
C MET A 5 -1.73 -13.28 -25.60
N GLU A 6 -2.77 -14.11 -25.53
CA GLU A 6 -3.96 -13.82 -24.71
C GLU A 6 -3.91 -14.64 -23.41
N GLY A 7 -3.34 -14.10 -22.33
CA GLY A 7 -3.53 -14.76 -21.02
C GLY A 7 -2.72 -14.34 -19.80
N ARG A 8 -1.76 -13.40 -19.87
CA ARG A 8 -0.93 -13.06 -18.69
C ARG A 8 -0.86 -11.55 -18.43
N THR A 9 -1.64 -11.08 -17.47
CA THR A 9 -1.77 -9.65 -17.08
C THR A 9 -1.27 -9.34 -15.67
N ALA A 10 -0.75 -10.32 -14.91
CA ALA A 10 -0.31 -10.11 -13.53
C ALA A 10 1.18 -9.75 -13.45
N SER A 11 1.51 -8.71 -12.67
CA SER A 11 2.88 -8.26 -12.42
C SER A 11 3.54 -9.09 -11.30
N ALA A 12 4.85 -9.33 -11.40
CA ALA A 12 5.64 -10.00 -10.37
C ALA A 12 6.06 -9.05 -9.22
N LEU A 13 6.16 -7.74 -9.50
CA LEU A 13 6.62 -6.74 -8.53
C LEU A 13 5.48 -5.93 -7.90
N PHE A 14 4.42 -5.65 -8.66
CA PHE A 14 3.35 -4.76 -8.21
C PHE A 14 2.01 -5.50 -8.13
N ALA A 15 1.38 -5.45 -6.95
CA ALA A 15 0.01 -5.89 -6.75
C ALA A 15 -0.92 -4.69 -6.59
N GLY A 16 -2.09 -4.74 -7.22
CA GLY A 16 -3.13 -3.74 -7.01
C GLY A 16 -3.63 -3.79 -5.56
N PHE A 17 -3.56 -2.67 -4.85
CA PHE A 17 -4.01 -2.58 -3.47
C PHE A 17 -5.33 -1.82 -3.34
N ARG A 18 -5.29 -0.49 -3.53
CA ARG A 18 -6.45 0.38 -3.34
C ARG A 18 -6.30 1.69 -4.12
N ALA A 19 -7.37 2.12 -4.77
CA ALA A 19 -7.46 3.46 -5.35
C ALA A 19 -7.79 4.50 -4.27
N LEU A 20 -6.92 5.50 -4.10
CA LEU A 20 -7.10 6.59 -3.15
C LEU A 20 -7.82 7.78 -3.81
N GLY A 21 -8.54 8.56 -3.01
CA GLY A 21 -9.20 9.78 -3.47
C GLY A 21 -10.47 9.57 -4.30
N LEU A 22 -10.99 8.34 -4.35
CA LEU A 22 -12.27 8.00 -4.95
C LEU A 22 -13.29 7.64 -3.85
N PHE A 23 -14.43 8.31 -3.85
CA PHE A 23 -15.48 8.26 -2.82
C PHE A 23 -16.86 7.91 -3.38
N SER A 24 -17.16 8.33 -4.62
CA SER A 24 -18.45 8.05 -5.29
C SER A 24 -18.28 8.11 -6.80
N ASN A 25 -19.20 7.45 -7.50
CA ASN A 25 -19.45 7.61 -8.92
C ASN A 25 -20.93 7.94 -9.18
N ASP A 26 -21.39 7.69 -10.39
CA ASP A 26 -22.76 7.84 -10.92
C ASP A 26 -23.77 6.81 -10.39
N ILE A 27 -23.33 5.81 -9.64
CA ILE A 27 -24.21 4.76 -9.09
C ILE A 27 -24.79 5.22 -7.76
N PRO A 28 -26.09 5.04 -7.51
CA PRO A 28 -26.73 5.43 -6.26
C PRO A 28 -26.08 4.74 -5.06
N HIS A 29 -25.83 5.51 -4.01
CA HIS A 29 -25.37 4.96 -2.74
C HIS A 29 -26.48 4.12 -2.08
N VAL A 30 -26.06 3.16 -1.25
CA VAL A 30 -26.99 2.34 -0.47
C VAL A 30 -26.78 2.57 1.02
N VAL A 31 -27.87 2.82 1.74
CA VAL A 31 -27.86 3.01 3.19
C VAL A 31 -28.30 1.72 3.89
N ARG A 32 -27.55 1.32 4.91
CA ARG A 32 -27.87 0.18 5.77
C ARG A 32 -27.86 0.59 7.23
N PHE A 33 -28.87 0.19 7.98
CA PHE A 33 -28.89 0.31 9.44
C PHE A 33 -28.37 -0.98 10.10
N SER A 34 -27.35 -0.88 10.93
CA SER A 34 -26.91 -2.01 11.75
C SER A 34 -27.61 -1.97 13.10
N ALA A 35 -28.53 -2.91 13.34
CA ALA A 35 -29.26 -3.01 14.61
C ALA A 35 -28.31 -3.23 15.81
N LEU A 36 -27.26 -4.05 15.64
CA LEU A 36 -26.32 -4.38 16.71
C LEU A 36 -25.50 -3.17 17.17
N LYS A 37 -25.07 -2.31 16.23
CA LYS A 37 -24.29 -1.11 16.54
C LYS A 37 -25.15 0.15 16.68
N ARG A 38 -26.44 0.08 16.34
CA ARG A 38 -27.40 1.20 16.27
C ARG A 38 -26.86 2.39 15.47
N ARG A 39 -26.27 2.11 14.30
CA ARG A 39 -25.67 3.11 13.42
C ARG A 39 -26.02 2.86 11.95
N PHE A 40 -26.07 3.95 11.19
CA PHE A 40 -26.20 3.92 9.75
C PHE A 40 -24.83 3.83 9.07
N TYR A 41 -24.76 2.97 8.06
CA TYR A 41 -23.64 2.84 7.14
C TYR A 41 -24.11 3.23 5.75
N VAL A 42 -23.30 4.02 5.05
CA VAL A 42 -23.51 4.32 3.63
C VAL A 42 -22.45 3.60 2.82
N THR A 43 -22.88 2.91 1.76
CA THR A 43 -21.99 2.22 0.85
C THR A 43 -22.07 2.86 -0.53
N THR A 44 -20.91 3.21 -1.09
CA THR A 44 -20.78 3.89 -2.39
C THR A 44 -19.91 3.08 -3.33
N CYS A 45 -20.26 3.07 -4.62
CA CYS A 45 -19.44 2.44 -5.65
C CYS A 45 -18.28 3.34 -6.07
N VAL A 46 -17.16 2.70 -6.43
CA VAL A 46 -15.89 3.31 -6.80
C VAL A 46 -15.30 2.62 -8.05
N GLY A 47 -16.17 2.13 -8.94
CA GLY A 47 -15.81 1.32 -10.12
C GLY A 47 -15.92 -0.18 -9.82
N LYS A 48 -14.80 -0.90 -9.80
CA LYS A 48 -14.75 -2.35 -9.51
C LYS A 48 -14.89 -2.73 -8.03
N SER A 49 -15.01 -1.76 -7.14
CA SER A 49 -15.13 -1.98 -5.71
C SER A 49 -16.06 -0.94 -5.11
N PHE A 50 -16.51 -1.18 -3.88
CA PHE A 50 -17.30 -0.22 -3.14
C PHE A 50 -16.68 0.07 -1.78
N HIS A 51 -16.93 1.26 -1.26
CA HIS A 51 -16.49 1.71 0.05
C HIS A 51 -17.68 1.84 0.98
N THR A 52 -17.55 1.37 2.23
CA THR A 52 -18.55 1.61 3.27
C THR A 52 -18.05 2.63 4.29
N TYR A 53 -18.88 3.63 4.57
CA TYR A 53 -18.62 4.69 5.54
C TYR A 53 -19.62 4.66 6.69
N ASP A 54 -19.15 4.97 7.90
CA ASP A 54 -20.04 5.28 9.04
C ASP A 54 -20.64 6.67 8.81
N VAL A 55 -21.97 6.79 8.75
CA VAL A 55 -22.65 8.07 8.53
C VAL A 55 -22.34 9.08 9.63
N GLN A 56 -22.23 8.62 10.89
CA GLN A 56 -22.03 9.53 12.02
C GLN A 56 -20.69 10.25 11.95
N LYS A 57 -19.63 9.58 11.47
CA LYS A 57 -18.27 10.14 11.40
C LYS A 57 -17.81 10.47 9.98
N LEU A 58 -18.46 9.91 8.97
CA LEU A 58 -18.00 9.83 7.59
C LEU A 58 -16.56 9.29 7.48
N SER A 59 -16.29 8.26 8.29
CA SER A 59 -15.03 7.52 8.31
C SER A 59 -15.21 6.21 7.55
N LEU A 60 -14.23 5.86 6.74
CA LEU A 60 -14.18 4.58 6.05
C LEU A 60 -14.16 3.43 7.07
N VAL A 61 -15.04 2.45 6.86
CA VAL A 61 -15.19 1.26 7.71
C VAL A 61 -14.62 0.04 7.00
N ALA A 62 -14.91 -0.11 5.71
CA ALA A 62 -14.49 -1.26 4.90
C ALA A 62 -14.38 -0.86 3.43
N VAL A 63 -13.52 -1.60 2.72
CA VAL A 63 -13.33 -1.56 1.27
C VAL A 63 -13.59 -2.96 0.77
N SER A 64 -14.45 -3.10 -0.24
CA SER A 64 -14.76 -4.41 -0.81
C SER A 64 -13.55 -4.96 -1.57
N ASN A 65 -13.52 -6.28 -1.75
CA ASN A 65 -12.65 -6.87 -2.76
C ASN A 65 -13.06 -6.37 -4.16
N SER A 66 -12.10 -6.30 -5.08
CA SER A 66 -12.35 -5.88 -6.46
C SER A 66 -13.09 -6.99 -7.22
N VAL A 67 -14.14 -6.62 -7.93
CA VAL A 67 -14.84 -7.50 -8.89
C VAL A 67 -14.18 -7.44 -10.28
N PRO A 68 -14.45 -8.40 -11.18
CA PRO A 68 -13.81 -8.45 -12.50
C PRO A 68 -14.12 -7.25 -13.41
N GLN A 69 -15.38 -6.80 -13.39
CA GLN A 69 -15.90 -5.69 -14.19
C GLN A 69 -16.37 -4.54 -13.29
N ASP A 70 -16.63 -3.38 -13.86
CA ASP A 70 -17.18 -2.27 -13.10
C ASP A 70 -18.58 -2.62 -12.59
N ILE A 71 -18.84 -2.26 -11.34
CA ILE A 71 -20.16 -2.45 -10.73
C ILE A 71 -21.13 -1.51 -11.46
N CYS A 72 -22.31 -1.99 -11.82
CA CYS A 72 -23.35 -1.24 -12.54
C CYS A 72 -24.49 -0.80 -11.59
N CYS A 73 -24.91 -1.64 -10.66
CA CYS A 73 -25.90 -1.29 -9.65
C CYS A 73 -25.62 -1.96 -8.30
N MET A 74 -26.13 -1.36 -7.22
CA MET A 74 -25.95 -1.84 -5.86
C MET A 74 -27.26 -1.88 -5.10
N ALA A 75 -27.38 -2.85 -4.19
CA ALA A 75 -28.44 -2.89 -3.20
C ALA A 75 -27.89 -3.46 -1.88
N ALA A 76 -28.64 -3.31 -0.79
CA ALA A 76 -28.22 -3.86 0.50
C ALA A 76 -29.43 -4.30 1.30
N ASP A 77 -29.22 -5.39 2.04
CA ASP A 77 -30.12 -5.85 3.09
C ASP A 77 -29.49 -5.53 4.47
N GLY A 78 -30.17 -5.86 5.57
CA GLY A 78 -29.68 -5.71 6.93
C GLY A 78 -28.33 -6.41 7.19
N ARG A 79 -27.96 -7.44 6.41
CA ARG A 79 -26.71 -8.19 6.59
C ARG A 79 -25.73 -8.09 5.42
N LEU A 80 -26.22 -8.16 4.18
CA LEU A 80 -25.39 -8.29 2.98
C LEU A 80 -25.47 -7.04 2.11
N VAL A 81 -24.39 -6.77 1.37
CA VAL A 81 -24.36 -5.79 0.28
C VAL A 81 -24.30 -6.55 -1.03
N PHE A 82 -25.16 -6.22 -1.99
CA PHE A 82 -25.19 -6.83 -3.31
C PHE A 82 -24.65 -5.85 -4.33
N ALA A 83 -23.74 -6.31 -5.18
CA ALA A 83 -23.20 -5.53 -6.28
C ALA A 83 -23.30 -6.34 -7.57
N ALA A 84 -24.00 -5.79 -8.56
CA ALA A 84 -24.02 -6.32 -9.92
C ALA A 84 -22.89 -5.74 -10.73
N TYR A 85 -22.32 -6.55 -11.61
CA TYR A 85 -21.29 -6.16 -12.57
C TYR A 85 -21.50 -6.97 -13.85
N GLY A 86 -21.83 -6.29 -14.95
CA GLY A 86 -22.26 -6.94 -16.17
C GLY A 86 -23.54 -7.76 -15.97
N ASN A 87 -23.52 -9.04 -16.33
CA ASN A 87 -24.66 -9.96 -16.27
C ASN A 87 -24.70 -10.84 -15.00
N VAL A 88 -23.85 -10.56 -14.02
CA VAL A 88 -23.69 -11.33 -12.78
C VAL A 88 -23.77 -10.37 -11.59
N PHE A 89 -24.20 -10.86 -10.44
CA PHE A 89 -24.07 -10.10 -9.19
C PHE A 89 -23.57 -10.98 -8.05
N SER A 90 -22.90 -10.36 -7.10
CA SER A 90 -22.33 -11.04 -5.93
C SER A 90 -22.85 -10.41 -4.64
N ALA A 91 -23.04 -11.25 -3.62
CA ALA A 91 -23.39 -10.83 -2.27
C ALA A 91 -22.14 -10.79 -1.38
N PHE A 92 -21.96 -9.69 -0.67
CA PHE A 92 -20.81 -9.41 0.16
C PHE A 92 -21.19 -9.43 1.65
N ALA A 93 -20.53 -10.29 2.41
CA ALA A 93 -20.57 -10.27 3.87
C ALA A 93 -19.46 -9.39 4.44
N ARG A 94 -19.74 -8.81 5.62
CA ARG A 94 -18.82 -7.90 6.33
C ARG A 94 -18.31 -6.73 5.48
N ASN A 95 -19.02 -6.42 4.38
CA ASN A 95 -18.68 -5.43 3.37
C ASN A 95 -17.32 -5.69 2.66
N LYS A 96 -16.83 -6.93 2.64
CA LYS A 96 -15.53 -7.28 2.05
C LYS A 96 -15.53 -8.59 1.27
N GLU A 97 -16.01 -9.66 1.89
CA GLU A 97 -15.90 -11.02 1.38
C GLU A 97 -17.12 -11.36 0.52
N VAL A 98 -16.87 -11.86 -0.70
CA VAL A 98 -17.92 -12.43 -1.55
C VAL A 98 -18.35 -13.77 -0.94
N VAL A 99 -19.63 -13.90 -0.62
CA VAL A 99 -20.20 -15.14 -0.05
C VAL A 99 -21.01 -15.90 -1.09
N HIS A 100 -21.81 -15.18 -1.88
CA HIS A 100 -22.68 -15.77 -2.91
C HIS A 100 -22.47 -15.08 -4.25
N THR A 101 -22.58 -15.82 -5.35
CA THR A 101 -22.50 -15.26 -6.71
C THR A 101 -23.59 -15.85 -7.60
N PHE A 102 -24.45 -14.97 -8.11
CA PHE A 102 -25.66 -15.35 -8.85
C PHE A 102 -25.43 -15.15 -10.35
N LYS A 103 -25.60 -16.24 -11.11
CA LYS A 103 -25.39 -16.28 -12.57
C LYS A 103 -26.67 -16.78 -13.23
N GLY A 104 -27.24 -16.00 -14.14
CA GLY A 104 -28.43 -16.40 -14.91
C GLY A 104 -28.83 -15.41 -16.00
N HIS A 105 -28.55 -14.11 -15.81
CA HIS A 105 -28.83 -13.10 -16.82
C HIS A 105 -27.90 -13.21 -18.03
N LYS A 106 -28.44 -12.87 -19.21
CA LYS A 106 -27.71 -12.78 -20.47
C LYS A 106 -27.27 -11.36 -20.81
N ALA A 107 -28.07 -10.38 -20.38
CA ALA A 107 -27.79 -8.95 -20.54
C ALA A 107 -27.30 -8.33 -19.22
N GLU A 108 -26.84 -7.09 -19.29
CA GLU A 108 -26.35 -6.34 -18.13
C GLU A 108 -27.49 -6.03 -17.15
N ILE A 109 -27.24 -6.29 -15.86
CA ILE A 109 -28.16 -6.06 -14.75
C ILE A 109 -28.12 -4.57 -14.38
N HIS A 110 -29.25 -3.88 -14.37
CA HIS A 110 -29.30 -2.46 -14.00
C HIS A 110 -30.12 -2.18 -12.73
N LEU A 111 -30.90 -3.14 -12.24
CA LEU A 111 -31.68 -2.99 -11.00
C LEU A 111 -31.53 -4.20 -10.07
N LEU A 112 -31.37 -3.91 -8.78
CA LEU A 112 -31.37 -4.89 -7.70
C LEU A 112 -32.29 -4.40 -6.57
N GLN A 113 -33.14 -5.30 -6.05
CA GLN A 113 -34.00 -5.00 -4.91
C GLN A 113 -34.11 -6.22 -3.98
N PRO A 114 -33.49 -6.19 -2.79
CA PRO A 114 -33.70 -7.22 -1.77
C PRO A 114 -35.07 -7.05 -1.12
N PHE A 115 -35.74 -8.17 -0.83
CA PHE A 115 -36.98 -8.23 -0.06
C PHE A 115 -37.09 -9.57 0.69
N GLY A 116 -37.11 -9.54 2.03
CA GLY A 116 -37.11 -10.76 2.84
C GLY A 116 -35.91 -11.67 2.54
N ASP A 117 -36.16 -12.95 2.32
CA ASP A 117 -35.12 -13.96 1.98
C ASP A 117 -34.82 -14.04 0.48
N HIS A 118 -35.35 -13.09 -0.30
CA HIS A 118 -35.23 -13.05 -1.75
C HIS A 118 -34.55 -11.77 -2.23
N ILE A 119 -33.95 -11.85 -3.42
CA ILE A 119 -33.47 -10.68 -4.14
C ILE A 119 -33.99 -10.70 -5.57
N ILE A 120 -34.44 -9.53 -6.04
CA ILE A 120 -34.89 -9.32 -7.42
C ILE A 120 -33.74 -8.70 -8.19
N SER A 121 -33.40 -9.28 -9.33
CA SER A 121 -32.53 -8.70 -10.33
C SER A 121 -33.28 -8.48 -11.63
N VAL A 122 -33.01 -7.37 -12.31
CA VAL A 122 -33.55 -7.09 -13.63
C VAL A 122 -32.44 -6.66 -14.56
N ASP A 123 -32.43 -7.26 -15.76
CA ASP A 123 -31.50 -6.91 -16.82
C ASP A 123 -32.06 -5.87 -17.80
N SER A 124 -31.17 -5.34 -18.62
CA SER A 124 -31.48 -4.39 -19.70
C SER A 124 -32.46 -4.96 -20.73
N ASP A 125 -32.65 -6.28 -20.74
CA ASP A 125 -33.62 -6.96 -21.58
C ASP A 125 -35.03 -7.05 -20.97
N SER A 126 -35.22 -6.49 -19.76
CA SER A 126 -36.44 -6.60 -18.96
C SER A 126 -36.81 -8.05 -18.61
N VAL A 127 -35.79 -8.90 -18.45
CA VAL A 127 -35.93 -10.17 -17.75
C VAL A 127 -35.75 -9.90 -16.27
N LEU A 128 -36.74 -10.31 -15.48
CA LEU A 128 -36.74 -10.21 -14.03
C LEU A 128 -36.54 -11.61 -13.45
N ILE A 129 -35.51 -11.78 -12.63
CA ILE A 129 -35.26 -13.03 -11.91
C ILE A 129 -35.31 -12.76 -10.40
N ILE A 130 -36.00 -13.64 -9.68
CA ILE A 130 -36.09 -13.63 -8.23
C ILE A 130 -35.27 -14.80 -7.72
N TRP A 131 -34.34 -14.53 -6.82
CA TRP A 131 -33.40 -15.50 -6.29
C TRP A 131 -33.65 -15.73 -4.82
N HIS A 132 -33.37 -16.93 -4.33
CA HIS A 132 -33.17 -17.15 -2.90
C HIS A 132 -31.74 -16.78 -2.50
N ILE A 133 -31.60 -15.90 -1.49
CA ILE A 133 -30.30 -15.35 -1.12
C ILE A 133 -29.33 -16.42 -0.60
N TYR A 134 -29.84 -17.41 0.14
CA TYR A 134 -29.00 -18.42 0.82
C TYR A 134 -28.73 -19.68 -0.02
N SER A 135 -29.68 -20.11 -0.86
CA SER A 135 -29.51 -21.30 -1.70
C SER A 135 -28.94 -21.01 -3.08
N GLU A 136 -28.87 -19.74 -3.49
CA GLU A 136 -28.47 -19.30 -4.84
C GLU A 136 -29.40 -19.78 -5.97
N GLU A 137 -30.54 -20.39 -5.63
CA GLU A 137 -31.49 -20.92 -6.59
C GLU A 137 -32.42 -19.83 -7.14
N GLU A 138 -32.77 -20.00 -8.41
CA GLU A 138 -33.81 -19.22 -9.08
C GLU A 138 -35.18 -19.62 -8.53
N TYR A 139 -35.88 -18.67 -7.90
CA TYR A 139 -37.24 -18.86 -7.41
C TYR A 139 -38.28 -18.64 -8.52
N LEU A 140 -38.12 -17.57 -9.29
CA LEU A 140 -39.05 -17.19 -10.37
C LEU A 140 -38.34 -16.35 -11.42
N GLN A 141 -38.62 -16.62 -12.70
CA GLN A 141 -38.21 -15.79 -13.83
C GLN A 141 -39.43 -15.26 -14.58
N LEU A 142 -39.45 -13.97 -14.85
CA LEU A 142 -40.47 -13.27 -15.64
C LEU A 142 -39.79 -12.56 -16.80
N THR A 143 -40.34 -12.71 -18.00
CA THR A 143 -39.83 -12.03 -19.20
C THR A 143 -40.88 -11.03 -19.69
N PHE A 144 -40.47 -9.79 -19.89
CA PHE A 144 -41.34 -8.72 -20.38
C PHE A 144 -40.91 -8.31 -21.79
N ASP A 145 -41.88 -8.06 -22.67
CA ASP A 145 -41.59 -7.49 -23.98
C ASP A 145 -41.23 -6.02 -23.82
N LYS A 146 -39.97 -5.67 -24.14
CA LYS A 146 -39.44 -4.31 -24.00
C LYS A 146 -40.24 -3.26 -24.77
N SER A 147 -40.90 -3.66 -25.87
CA SER A 147 -41.71 -2.75 -26.70
C SER A 147 -42.96 -2.27 -25.96
N ILE A 148 -43.53 -3.14 -25.12
CA ILE A 148 -44.77 -2.91 -24.38
C ILE A 148 -44.47 -2.39 -22.97
N PHE A 149 -43.55 -3.05 -22.25
CA PHE A 149 -43.26 -2.77 -20.85
C PHE A 149 -41.77 -3.02 -20.55
N LYS A 150 -40.94 -1.98 -20.71
CA LYS A 150 -39.53 -2.02 -20.34
C LYS A 150 -39.37 -1.56 -18.89
N ILE A 151 -38.84 -2.43 -18.02
CA ILE A 151 -38.73 -2.16 -16.59
C ILE A 151 -37.67 -1.10 -16.33
N SER A 152 -38.07 0.01 -15.70
CA SER A 152 -37.20 1.13 -15.36
C SER A 152 -37.02 1.34 -13.86
N ALA A 153 -37.98 0.92 -13.04
CA ALA A 153 -37.92 1.04 -11.58
C ALA A 153 -38.65 -0.12 -10.90
N ILE A 154 -38.20 -0.48 -9.70
CA ILE A 154 -38.76 -1.58 -8.91
C ILE A 154 -38.94 -1.09 -7.48
N LEU A 155 -40.04 -1.49 -6.86
CA LEU A 155 -40.29 -1.25 -5.44
C LEU A 155 -41.07 -2.42 -4.84
N HIS A 156 -40.71 -2.85 -3.64
CA HIS A 156 -41.57 -3.70 -2.82
C HIS A 156 -42.36 -2.78 -1.84
N PRO A 157 -43.67 -2.54 -2.06
CA PRO A 157 -44.43 -1.63 -1.22
C PRO A 157 -44.50 -2.11 0.23
N SER A 158 -44.45 -1.18 1.19
CA SER A 158 -44.62 -1.54 2.60
C SER A 158 -46.02 -2.11 2.83
N THR A 159 -46.16 -3.12 3.71
CA THR A 159 -47.40 -3.88 3.98
C THR A 159 -47.88 -4.86 2.89
N TYR A 160 -47.32 -4.82 1.68
CA TYR A 160 -47.72 -5.68 0.57
C TYR A 160 -46.88 -6.96 0.54
N LEU A 161 -47.26 -7.96 1.33
CA LEU A 161 -46.53 -9.23 1.40
C LEU A 161 -46.46 -9.93 0.03
N ASN A 162 -45.25 -10.23 -0.42
CA ASN A 162 -44.95 -10.94 -1.68
C ASN A 162 -45.48 -10.24 -2.93
N LYS A 163 -45.67 -8.91 -2.89
CA LYS A 163 -46.05 -8.16 -4.09
C LYS A 163 -44.99 -7.13 -4.44
N ILE A 164 -44.75 -6.99 -5.74
CA ILE A 164 -43.75 -6.08 -6.28
C ILE A 164 -44.45 -5.11 -7.23
N LEU A 165 -44.05 -3.85 -7.15
CA LEU A 165 -44.49 -2.80 -8.05
C LEU A 165 -43.38 -2.53 -9.05
N LEU A 166 -43.71 -2.65 -10.33
CA LEU A 166 -42.81 -2.38 -11.44
C LEU A 166 -43.25 -1.11 -12.15
N GLY A 167 -42.28 -0.24 -12.43
CA GLY A 167 -42.47 0.93 -13.29
C GLY A 167 -41.86 0.70 -14.66
N SER A 168 -42.52 1.25 -15.69
CA SER A 168 -42.05 1.16 -17.08
C SER A 168 -41.54 2.47 -17.64
N GLU A 169 -40.64 2.37 -18.62
CA GLU A 169 -40.20 3.49 -19.45
C GLU A 169 -41.33 4.06 -20.31
N GLN A 170 -42.36 3.25 -20.62
CA GLN A 170 -43.58 3.68 -21.29
C GLN A 170 -44.53 4.48 -20.37
N GLY A 171 -44.36 4.39 -19.05
CA GLY A 171 -45.07 5.19 -18.06
C GLY A 171 -46.22 4.50 -17.33
N SER A 172 -46.51 3.23 -17.64
CA SER A 172 -47.47 2.39 -16.90
C SER A 172 -46.80 1.73 -15.69
N LEU A 173 -47.58 1.37 -14.67
CA LEU A 173 -47.11 0.58 -13.53
C LEU A 173 -47.81 -0.78 -13.52
N GLN A 174 -47.15 -1.81 -13.01
CA GLN A 174 -47.76 -3.12 -12.81
C GLN A 174 -47.50 -3.63 -11.39
N LEU A 175 -48.54 -4.15 -10.75
CA LEU A 175 -48.44 -4.81 -9.45
C LEU A 175 -48.54 -6.32 -9.63
N TRP A 176 -47.49 -7.02 -9.22
CA TRP A 176 -47.37 -8.47 -9.36
C TRP A 176 -47.37 -9.16 -8.01
N ASN A 177 -47.98 -10.33 -7.92
CA ASN A 177 -47.82 -11.25 -6.80
C ASN A 177 -46.77 -12.29 -7.15
N VAL A 178 -45.65 -12.26 -6.43
CA VAL A 178 -44.50 -13.14 -6.62
C VAL A 178 -44.82 -14.58 -6.24
N LYS A 179 -45.63 -14.79 -5.19
CA LYS A 179 -45.97 -16.14 -4.71
C LYS A 179 -46.92 -16.86 -5.65
N SER A 180 -47.92 -16.17 -6.18
CA SER A 180 -48.89 -16.78 -7.10
C SER A 180 -48.51 -16.66 -8.58
N ASN A 181 -47.41 -15.95 -8.89
CA ASN A 181 -47.02 -15.58 -10.26
C ASN A 181 -48.19 -15.01 -11.08
N LYS A 182 -48.88 -14.02 -10.51
CA LYS A 182 -50.03 -13.37 -11.15
C LYS A 182 -49.85 -11.86 -11.17
N LEU A 183 -50.07 -11.27 -12.33
CA LEU A 183 -50.33 -9.84 -12.48
C LEU A 183 -51.65 -9.53 -11.76
N LEU A 184 -51.59 -8.69 -10.72
CA LEU A 184 -52.76 -8.31 -9.93
C LEU A 184 -53.49 -7.13 -10.55
N TYR A 185 -52.73 -6.11 -10.98
CA TYR A 185 -53.29 -4.88 -11.51
C TYR A 185 -52.30 -4.16 -12.41
N THR A 186 -52.81 -3.51 -13.46
CA THR A 186 -52.03 -2.62 -14.34
C THR A 186 -52.57 -1.22 -14.20
N PHE A 187 -51.71 -0.31 -13.77
CA PHE A 187 -52.02 1.10 -13.67
C PHE A 187 -51.82 1.74 -15.05
N PRO A 188 -52.81 2.47 -15.58
CA PRO A 188 -52.69 3.13 -16.89
C PRO A 188 -51.56 4.16 -16.91
N GLY A 189 -51.14 4.64 -15.73
CA GLY A 189 -50.02 5.55 -15.58
C GLY A 189 -50.26 6.91 -16.23
N TRP A 190 -49.19 7.61 -16.58
CA TRP A 190 -49.27 9.00 -17.07
C TRP A 190 -48.73 9.18 -18.49
N LYS A 191 -48.51 8.09 -19.24
CA LYS A 191 -47.93 8.09 -20.59
C LYS A 191 -46.57 8.82 -20.68
N VAL A 192 -45.86 8.88 -19.56
CA VAL A 192 -44.52 9.46 -19.42
C VAL A 192 -43.70 8.46 -18.63
N GLY A 193 -42.48 8.18 -19.08
CA GLY A 193 -41.63 7.16 -18.46
C GLY A 193 -41.38 7.39 -16.98
N VAL A 194 -41.42 6.28 -16.23
CA VAL A 194 -41.10 6.24 -14.81
C VAL A 194 -39.59 6.12 -14.65
N THR A 195 -39.02 6.94 -13.78
CA THR A 195 -37.56 7.01 -13.53
C THR A 195 -37.20 6.57 -12.13
N ALA A 196 -38.04 6.89 -11.14
CA ALA A 196 -37.82 6.52 -9.75
C ALA A 196 -39.15 6.11 -9.10
N LEU A 197 -39.09 5.11 -8.22
CA LEU A 197 -40.19 4.71 -7.35
C LEU A 197 -39.70 4.72 -5.91
N GLN A 198 -40.42 5.39 -5.02
CA GLN A 198 -40.08 5.43 -3.60
C GLN A 198 -41.32 5.27 -2.73
N GLN A 199 -41.25 4.36 -1.76
CA GLN A 199 -42.32 4.18 -0.78
C GLN A 199 -42.49 5.44 0.08
N ALA A 200 -43.71 5.96 0.16
CA ALA A 200 -44.03 7.04 1.10
C ALA A 200 -44.19 6.47 2.51
N PRO A 201 -43.99 7.28 3.57
CA PRO A 201 -44.24 6.86 4.95
C PRO A 201 -45.71 6.49 5.21
N ALA A 202 -46.63 7.02 4.40
CA ALA A 202 -48.04 6.67 4.42
C ALA A 202 -48.29 5.28 3.82
N VAL A 203 -49.27 4.56 4.38
CA VAL A 203 -49.68 3.24 3.92
C VAL A 203 -50.32 3.33 2.53
N ASP A 204 -50.06 2.36 1.67
CA ASP A 204 -50.57 2.28 0.28
C ASP A 204 -50.10 3.40 -0.68
N VAL A 205 -49.26 4.33 -0.23
CA VAL A 205 -48.86 5.50 -1.02
C VAL A 205 -47.41 5.39 -1.50
N VAL A 206 -47.18 5.70 -2.79
CA VAL A 206 -45.86 5.69 -3.41
C VAL A 206 -45.63 6.98 -4.18
N ALA A 207 -44.41 7.49 -4.12
CA ALA A 207 -43.95 8.54 -5.02
C ALA A 207 -43.43 7.95 -6.32
N VAL A 208 -43.88 8.51 -7.43
CA VAL A 208 -43.47 8.15 -8.77
C VAL A 208 -42.80 9.35 -9.43
N GLY A 209 -41.51 9.22 -9.72
CA GLY A 209 -40.72 10.20 -10.46
C GLY A 209 -40.84 9.96 -11.96
N LEU A 210 -41.12 11.01 -12.72
CA LEU A 210 -41.31 10.95 -14.16
C LEU A 210 -40.16 11.62 -14.92
N VAL A 211 -39.97 11.18 -16.18
CA VAL A 211 -39.02 11.82 -17.12
C VAL A 211 -39.34 13.31 -17.35
N SER A 212 -40.62 13.70 -17.22
CA SER A 212 -41.06 15.09 -17.38
C SER A 212 -40.61 16.05 -16.26
N GLY A 213 -39.97 15.53 -15.21
CA GLY A 213 -39.64 16.29 -13.99
C GLY A 213 -40.81 16.43 -13.02
N GLN A 214 -41.89 15.67 -13.22
CA GLN A 214 -43.00 15.60 -12.26
C GLN A 214 -42.77 14.47 -11.25
N VAL A 215 -43.12 14.73 -9.99
CA VAL A 215 -43.25 13.74 -8.93
C VAL A 215 -44.72 13.58 -8.59
N ILE A 216 -45.24 12.36 -8.71
CA ILE A 216 -46.64 12.05 -8.45
C ILE A 216 -46.73 11.19 -7.21
N ILE A 217 -47.50 11.67 -6.23
CA ILE A 217 -47.82 10.89 -5.04
C ILE A 217 -49.12 10.14 -5.33
N HIS A 218 -49.02 8.81 -5.46
CA HIS A 218 -50.11 7.95 -5.91
C HIS A 218 -50.52 6.95 -4.84
N ASN A 219 -51.81 6.78 -4.62
CA ASN A 219 -52.34 5.71 -3.79
C ASN A 219 -52.58 4.46 -4.65
N ILE A 220 -51.82 3.40 -4.37
CA ILE A 220 -51.80 2.17 -5.17
C ILE A 220 -53.08 1.35 -4.98
N LYS A 221 -53.72 1.44 -3.81
CA LYS A 221 -54.92 0.65 -3.50
C LYS A 221 -56.15 1.15 -4.24
N PHE A 222 -56.29 2.46 -4.35
CA PHE A 222 -57.44 3.11 -4.99
C PHE A 222 -57.16 3.58 -6.41
N ASP A 223 -55.91 3.51 -6.87
CA ASP A 223 -55.45 4.05 -8.15
C ASP A 223 -55.74 5.57 -8.30
N GLU A 224 -55.49 6.33 -7.21
CA GLU A 224 -55.77 7.75 -7.14
C GLU A 224 -54.50 8.59 -6.94
N THR A 225 -54.33 9.63 -7.77
CA THR A 225 -53.24 10.60 -7.60
C THR A 225 -53.59 11.59 -6.50
N LEU A 226 -52.88 11.55 -5.37
CA LEU A 226 -53.12 12.43 -4.23
C LEU A 226 -52.52 13.83 -4.45
N MET A 227 -51.29 13.88 -4.94
CA MET A 227 -50.53 15.13 -5.09
C MET A 227 -49.61 15.07 -6.32
N LYS A 228 -49.32 16.24 -6.90
CA LYS A 228 -48.40 16.39 -8.04
C LYS A 228 -47.45 17.54 -7.77
N PHE A 229 -46.16 17.28 -7.89
CA PHE A 229 -45.09 18.25 -7.80
C PHE A 229 -44.32 18.30 -9.12
N ARG A 230 -43.70 19.43 -9.43
CA ARG A 230 -42.89 19.59 -10.64
C ARG A 230 -41.60 20.35 -10.32
N GLN A 231 -40.50 19.86 -10.87
CA GLN A 231 -39.24 20.60 -10.95
C GLN A 231 -38.92 20.92 -12.42
N ASP A 232 -38.27 22.06 -12.66
CA ASP A 232 -37.96 22.53 -14.02
C ASP A 232 -36.59 22.04 -14.53
N TRP A 233 -35.85 21.30 -13.71
CA TRP A 233 -34.46 20.92 -13.97
C TRP A 233 -34.27 19.58 -14.69
N GLY A 234 -35.32 19.11 -15.38
CA GLY A 234 -35.31 17.84 -16.11
C GLY A 234 -35.84 16.65 -15.30
N PRO A 235 -35.56 15.41 -15.75
CA PRO A 235 -36.14 14.18 -15.19
C PRO A 235 -35.81 14.01 -13.71
N ILE A 236 -36.69 13.35 -12.97
CA ILE A 236 -36.43 13.03 -11.57
C ILE A 236 -35.40 11.89 -11.50
N THR A 237 -34.27 12.10 -10.80
CA THR A 237 -33.26 11.03 -10.67
C THR A 237 -33.51 10.15 -9.46
N SER A 238 -33.95 10.72 -8.35
CA SER A 238 -34.15 10.04 -7.08
C SER A 238 -35.14 10.82 -6.21
N ILE A 239 -35.84 10.11 -5.32
CA ILE A 239 -36.85 10.67 -4.42
C ILE A 239 -36.62 10.09 -3.03
N SER A 240 -36.75 10.92 -1.99
CA SER A 240 -36.71 10.45 -0.62
C SER A 240 -37.63 11.25 0.29
N PHE A 241 -38.19 10.57 1.30
CA PHE A 241 -39.05 11.17 2.30
C PHE A 241 -38.36 11.30 3.65
N ARG A 242 -38.59 12.42 4.32
CA ARG A 242 -38.17 12.63 5.70
C ARG A 242 -39.11 11.85 6.64
N THR A 243 -38.55 11.20 7.66
CA THR A 243 -39.31 10.27 8.55
C THR A 243 -39.14 10.57 10.04
N ASP A 244 -38.65 11.76 10.38
CA ASP A 244 -38.46 12.25 11.75
C ASP A 244 -39.69 13.00 12.30
N GLY A 245 -40.81 12.98 11.58
CA GLY A 245 -42.07 13.62 11.95
C GLY A 245 -42.44 14.83 11.09
N HIS A 246 -41.55 15.30 10.22
CA HIS A 246 -41.85 16.38 9.29
C HIS A 246 -42.25 15.87 7.90
N PRO A 247 -43.32 16.41 7.28
CA PRO A 247 -43.88 15.94 6.01
C PRO A 247 -43.09 16.47 4.78
N VAL A 248 -41.77 16.29 4.79
CA VAL A 248 -40.87 16.81 3.74
C VAL A 248 -40.47 15.72 2.75
N MET A 249 -40.56 16.04 1.46
CA MET A 249 -40.04 15.23 0.35
C MET A 249 -38.86 15.93 -0.31
N ALA A 250 -37.79 15.20 -0.60
CA ALA A 250 -36.71 15.64 -1.46
C ALA A 250 -36.75 14.90 -2.80
N ALA A 251 -36.42 15.60 -3.88
CA ALA A 251 -36.19 15.00 -5.20
C ALA A 251 -34.94 15.58 -5.86
N GLY A 252 -34.18 14.70 -6.51
CA GLY A 252 -32.95 15.01 -7.21
C GLY A 252 -33.18 15.35 -8.68
N SER A 253 -32.20 16.05 -9.26
CA SER A 253 -32.17 16.41 -10.67
C SER A 253 -30.85 16.03 -11.34
N PRO A 254 -30.81 15.95 -12.69
CA PRO A 254 -29.60 15.62 -13.44
C PRO A 254 -28.58 16.76 -13.46
N CYS A 255 -28.98 17.99 -13.13
CA CYS A 255 -28.07 19.13 -13.00
C CYS A 255 -27.46 19.27 -11.59
N GLY A 256 -27.74 18.34 -10.68
CA GLY A 256 -27.18 18.36 -9.33
C GLY A 256 -27.90 19.29 -8.35
N HIS A 257 -29.15 19.64 -8.63
CA HIS A 257 -30.03 20.41 -7.73
C HIS A 257 -31.01 19.49 -6.99
N ILE A 258 -31.35 19.85 -5.76
CA ILE A 258 -32.35 19.14 -4.95
C ILE A 258 -33.53 20.07 -4.71
N GLY A 259 -34.74 19.64 -5.06
CA GLY A 259 -35.97 20.30 -4.64
C GLY A 259 -36.46 19.71 -3.32
N LEU A 260 -36.96 20.57 -2.44
CA LEU A 260 -37.58 20.19 -1.17
C LEU A 260 -39.02 20.68 -1.14
N TRP A 261 -39.97 19.76 -0.95
CA TRP A 261 -41.40 20.05 -0.93
C TRP A 261 -42.04 19.68 0.40
N ASP A 262 -42.98 20.51 0.83
CA ASP A 262 -43.88 20.23 1.94
C ASP A 262 -45.11 19.50 1.40
N LEU A 263 -45.38 18.32 1.93
CA LEU A 263 -46.50 17.50 1.49
C LEU A 263 -47.83 17.95 2.13
N GLU A 264 -47.81 18.57 3.32
CA GLU A 264 -49.03 19.07 3.95
C GLU A 264 -49.48 20.37 3.28
N GLU A 265 -48.55 21.31 3.11
CA GLU A 265 -48.84 22.60 2.48
C GLU A 265 -48.84 22.55 0.94
N LYS A 266 -48.40 21.44 0.34
CA LYS A 266 -48.28 21.24 -1.12
C LYS A 266 -47.45 22.33 -1.82
N LYS A 267 -46.46 22.87 -1.11
CA LYS A 267 -45.59 23.96 -1.61
C LYS A 267 -44.13 23.52 -1.67
N LEU A 268 -43.38 24.18 -2.53
CA LEU A 268 -41.92 24.07 -2.52
C LEU A 268 -41.37 24.83 -1.30
N ILE A 269 -40.63 24.14 -0.44
CA ILE A 269 -39.97 24.73 0.73
C ILE A 269 -38.70 25.46 0.29
N ASN A 270 -37.80 24.74 -0.39
CA ASN A 270 -36.50 25.27 -0.75
C ASN A 270 -35.90 24.52 -1.96
N GLN A 271 -34.88 25.14 -2.57
CA GLN A 271 -34.12 24.65 -3.69
C GLN A 271 -32.63 24.65 -3.33
N MET A 272 -32.05 23.47 -3.15
CA MET A 272 -30.59 23.34 -2.94
C MET A 272 -29.92 23.30 -4.31
N ARG A 273 -29.46 24.46 -4.78
CA ARG A 273 -28.74 24.60 -6.06
C ARG A 273 -27.28 24.20 -5.91
N ASN A 274 -26.74 23.54 -6.94
CA ASN A 274 -25.37 23.03 -6.99
C ASN A 274 -25.00 22.17 -5.76
N ALA A 275 -25.93 21.33 -5.29
CA ALA A 275 -25.64 20.34 -4.25
C ALA A 275 -24.55 19.37 -4.74
N HIS A 276 -24.57 19.04 -6.03
CA HIS A 276 -23.49 18.37 -6.77
C HIS A 276 -23.21 19.13 -8.08
N SER A 277 -22.01 18.97 -8.66
CA SER A 277 -21.70 19.56 -9.98
C SER A 277 -22.19 18.70 -11.15
N THR A 278 -22.63 17.48 -10.87
CA THR A 278 -23.18 16.50 -11.81
C THR A 278 -24.54 16.00 -11.31
N ALA A 279 -25.17 15.07 -12.04
CA ALA A 279 -26.43 14.45 -11.64
C ALA A 279 -26.37 13.84 -10.24
N ILE A 280 -27.45 14.01 -9.48
CA ILE A 280 -27.62 13.32 -8.20
C ILE A 280 -27.94 11.87 -8.50
N ALA A 281 -26.97 10.99 -8.23
CA ALA A 281 -27.09 9.55 -8.42
C ALA A 281 -28.02 8.93 -7.37
N GLY A 282 -27.81 9.28 -6.10
CA GLY A 282 -28.60 8.77 -4.98
C GLY A 282 -28.94 9.88 -3.98
N LEU A 283 -30.13 9.76 -3.40
CA LEU A 283 -30.72 10.71 -2.47
C LEU A 283 -31.50 9.92 -1.41
N THR A 284 -31.02 9.89 -0.16
CA THR A 284 -31.65 9.08 0.90
C THR A 284 -31.72 9.85 2.22
N PHE A 285 -32.93 10.10 2.71
CA PHE A 285 -33.16 10.52 4.10
C PHE A 285 -33.03 9.31 5.01
N LEU A 286 -32.31 9.49 6.12
CA LEU A 286 -32.16 8.44 7.11
C LEU A 286 -33.45 8.25 7.91
N HIS A 287 -33.71 7.01 8.31
CA HIS A 287 -34.93 6.69 9.03
C HIS A 287 -34.92 7.31 10.43
N ARG A 288 -35.91 8.14 10.74
CA ARG A 288 -36.07 8.88 12.03
C ARG A 288 -34.92 9.83 12.38
N GLU A 289 -34.09 10.19 11.41
CA GLU A 289 -33.01 11.18 11.61
C GLU A 289 -33.18 12.34 10.60
N PRO A 290 -32.84 13.59 10.98
CA PRO A 290 -32.93 14.76 10.11
C PRO A 290 -31.76 14.85 9.11
N LEU A 291 -31.20 13.71 8.71
CA LEU A 291 -30.02 13.62 7.86
C LEU A 291 -30.40 13.15 6.46
N LEU A 292 -29.87 13.85 5.46
CA LEU A 292 -29.98 13.50 4.05
C LEU A 292 -28.60 13.16 3.52
N VAL A 293 -28.46 11.97 2.94
CA VAL A 293 -27.23 11.53 2.28
C VAL A 293 -27.41 11.68 0.77
N THR A 294 -26.43 12.29 0.11
CA THR A 294 -26.42 12.50 -1.34
C THR A 294 -25.09 12.11 -1.95
N ASN A 295 -25.13 11.52 -3.13
CA ASN A 295 -23.94 11.20 -3.91
C ASN A 295 -24.13 11.53 -5.39
N GLY A 296 -23.02 11.70 -6.10
CA GLY A 296 -23.02 12.02 -7.52
C GLY A 296 -21.71 11.65 -8.20
N ALA A 297 -21.72 11.76 -9.54
CA ALA A 297 -20.57 11.47 -10.39
C ALA A 297 -19.42 12.48 -10.24
N ASP A 298 -19.61 13.55 -9.46
CA ASP A 298 -18.58 14.54 -9.12
C ASP A 298 -17.58 14.03 -8.06
N ASN A 299 -17.57 12.72 -7.80
CA ASN A 299 -16.75 12.05 -6.81
C ASN A 299 -16.93 12.65 -5.40
N ALA A 300 -18.19 13.01 -5.08
CA ALA A 300 -18.55 13.59 -3.81
C ALA A 300 -19.67 12.81 -3.12
N LEU A 301 -19.50 12.63 -1.80
CA LEU A 301 -20.48 12.11 -0.88
C LEU A 301 -20.77 13.19 0.17
N ARG A 302 -22.01 13.66 0.25
CA ARG A 302 -22.42 14.76 1.13
C ARG A 302 -23.50 14.30 2.09
N ILE A 303 -23.40 14.76 3.33
CA ILE A 303 -24.41 14.57 4.38
C ILE A 303 -24.91 15.94 4.78
N TRP A 304 -26.20 16.15 4.63
CA TRP A 304 -26.91 17.37 4.99
C TRP A 304 -27.72 17.14 6.25
N ILE A 305 -27.84 18.16 7.08
CA ILE A 305 -28.67 18.13 8.28
C ILE A 305 -29.73 19.23 8.20
N PHE A 306 -30.94 18.87 8.62
CA PHE A 306 -32.09 19.75 8.61
C PHE A 306 -32.50 20.08 10.04
N ASP A 307 -32.04 21.22 10.54
CA ASP A 307 -32.29 21.63 11.94
C ASP A 307 -33.79 21.93 12.22
N GLY A 308 -34.62 22.12 11.18
CA GLY A 308 -36.06 22.32 11.31
C GLY A 308 -36.85 21.88 10.08
N PRO A 309 -38.19 22.02 10.08
CA PRO A 309 -39.06 21.62 8.97
C PRO A 309 -38.86 22.49 7.71
N THR A 310 -38.67 23.80 7.90
CA THR A 310 -38.49 24.79 6.82
C THR A 310 -37.02 25.14 6.55
N GLY A 311 -36.09 24.47 7.24
CA GLY A 311 -34.66 24.77 7.18
C GLY A 311 -34.05 24.43 5.82
N GLU A 312 -33.19 25.33 5.33
CA GLU A 312 -32.25 25.02 4.25
C GLU A 312 -31.27 23.95 4.76
N GLY A 313 -31.28 22.77 4.16
CA GLY A 313 -30.40 21.67 4.57
C GLY A 313 -28.94 22.13 4.57
N ARG A 314 -28.32 22.23 5.74
CA ARG A 314 -26.92 22.68 5.85
C ARG A 314 -25.99 21.49 5.66
N LEU A 315 -24.86 21.70 4.99
CA LEU A 315 -23.86 20.66 4.83
C LEU A 315 -23.23 20.32 6.18
N LEU A 316 -23.44 19.09 6.66
CA LEU A 316 -22.89 18.62 7.93
C LEU A 316 -21.48 18.06 7.73
N ARG A 317 -21.33 17.14 6.77
CA ARG A 317 -20.08 16.44 6.46
C ARG A 317 -20.02 16.13 4.97
N PHE A 318 -18.81 16.03 4.44
CA PHE A 318 -18.62 15.59 3.07
C PHE A 318 -17.28 14.89 2.90
N ARG A 319 -17.21 14.04 1.88
CA ARG A 319 -15.98 13.54 1.27
C ARG A 319 -16.05 13.91 -0.20
N MET A 320 -14.95 14.44 -0.72
CA MET A 320 -14.85 14.83 -2.12
C MET A 320 -13.43 14.54 -2.57
N GLY A 321 -13.30 13.93 -3.73
CA GLY A 321 -12.01 13.71 -4.40
C GLY A 321 -11.85 14.64 -5.58
N HIS A 322 -11.03 14.22 -6.55
CA HIS A 322 -10.98 14.88 -7.85
C HIS A 322 -12.21 14.53 -8.67
N SER A 323 -12.78 15.53 -9.33
CA SER A 323 -13.96 15.39 -10.19
C SER A 323 -13.62 15.11 -11.65
N ALA A 324 -12.35 15.31 -12.03
CA ALA A 324 -11.82 15.07 -13.37
C ALA A 324 -10.49 14.28 -13.29
N PRO A 325 -10.00 13.72 -14.41
CA PRO A 325 -8.75 12.97 -14.44
C PRO A 325 -7.54 13.76 -13.90
N LEU A 326 -6.57 13.01 -13.37
CA LEU A 326 -5.37 13.57 -12.78
C LEU A 326 -4.40 14.04 -13.86
N THR A 327 -3.67 15.11 -13.58
CA THR A 327 -2.63 15.66 -14.47
C THR A 327 -1.22 15.36 -13.97
N SER A 328 -1.01 15.41 -12.66
CA SER A 328 0.30 15.17 -12.04
C SER A 328 0.12 14.62 -10.63
N ILE A 329 0.99 13.70 -10.23
CA ILE A 329 0.98 13.05 -8.91
C ILE A 329 2.43 12.95 -8.42
N ARG A 330 2.69 13.34 -7.17
CA ARG A 330 3.99 13.19 -6.52
C ARG A 330 3.82 12.92 -5.03
N TYR A 331 4.73 12.17 -4.42
CA TYR A 331 4.79 12.08 -2.96
C TYR A 331 5.12 13.45 -2.36
N TYR A 332 4.57 13.72 -1.19
CA TYR A 332 4.89 14.92 -0.42
C TYR A 332 5.80 14.55 0.75
N GLY A 333 7.05 15.03 0.67
CA GLY A 333 8.11 14.67 1.60
C GLY A 333 8.65 13.24 1.38
N HIS A 334 9.58 12.84 2.23
CA HIS A 334 10.37 11.61 2.07
C HIS A 334 9.71 10.38 2.73
N ASN A 335 8.68 10.56 3.56
CA ASN A 335 8.13 9.49 4.39
C ASN A 335 7.13 8.58 3.65
N GLY A 336 6.72 8.90 2.41
CA GLY A 336 5.77 8.10 1.63
C GLY A 336 4.31 8.08 2.15
N GLN A 337 3.99 8.89 3.17
CA GLN A 337 2.69 8.85 3.85
C GLN A 337 1.60 9.69 3.17
N GLN A 338 2.00 10.65 2.34
CA GLN A 338 1.13 11.65 1.72
C GLN A 338 1.46 11.78 0.24
N ILE A 339 0.42 11.83 -0.57
CA ILE A 339 0.51 11.97 -2.03
C ILE A 339 -0.20 13.27 -2.40
N LEU A 340 0.50 14.17 -3.08
CA LEU A 340 -0.11 15.32 -3.72
C LEU A 340 -0.55 14.96 -5.12
N SER A 341 -1.78 15.33 -5.45
CA SER A 341 -2.37 15.11 -6.76
C SER A 341 -3.03 16.39 -7.27
N ALA A 342 -2.77 16.67 -8.54
CA ALA A 342 -3.40 17.74 -9.29
C ALA A 342 -4.32 17.14 -10.36
N SER A 343 -5.42 17.82 -10.66
CA SER A 343 -6.42 17.36 -11.62
C SER A 343 -6.77 18.42 -12.67
N GLN A 344 -7.36 17.94 -13.77
CA GLN A 344 -7.99 18.76 -14.80
C GLN A 344 -9.13 19.64 -14.26
N ASP A 345 -9.68 19.34 -13.08
CA ASP A 345 -10.66 20.23 -12.43
C ASP A 345 -10.03 21.49 -11.82
N GLY A 346 -8.69 21.60 -11.85
CA GLY A 346 -7.93 22.72 -11.31
C GLY A 346 -7.76 22.68 -9.79
N THR A 347 -8.05 21.54 -9.16
CA THR A 347 -7.80 21.33 -7.73
C THR A 347 -6.45 20.69 -7.47
N LEU A 348 -5.88 21.05 -6.32
CA LEU A 348 -4.73 20.37 -5.71
C LEU A 348 -5.21 19.72 -4.41
N GLN A 349 -4.99 18.42 -4.26
CA GLN A 349 -5.39 17.66 -3.08
C GLN A 349 -4.22 16.83 -2.57
N SER A 350 -4.27 16.51 -1.27
CA SER A 350 -3.35 15.60 -0.61
C SER A 350 -4.13 14.39 -0.10
N PHE A 351 -3.67 13.20 -0.45
CA PHE A 351 -4.22 11.93 -0.02
C PHE A 351 -3.21 11.17 0.83
N SER A 352 -3.66 10.71 1.99
CA SER A 352 -2.83 9.89 2.86
C SER A 352 -2.91 8.42 2.46
N THR A 353 -1.75 7.76 2.45
CA THR A 353 -1.65 6.31 2.23
C THR A 353 -2.03 5.50 3.48
N ILE A 354 -2.06 6.13 4.66
CA ILE A 354 -2.37 5.48 5.93
C ILE A 354 -3.86 5.60 6.26
N HIS A 355 -4.38 6.84 6.34
CA HIS A 355 -5.75 7.09 6.77
C HIS A 355 -6.37 8.31 6.09
N GLU A 356 -7.57 8.14 5.53
CA GLU A 356 -8.31 9.20 4.83
C GLU A 356 -8.66 10.43 5.68
N LYS A 357 -8.61 10.31 7.01
CA LYS A 357 -8.80 11.46 7.91
C LYS A 357 -7.76 12.55 7.65
N PHE A 358 -6.57 12.18 7.20
CA PHE A 358 -5.48 13.10 6.89
C PHE A 358 -5.54 13.65 5.47
N ASN A 359 -6.53 13.26 4.67
CA ASN A 359 -6.72 13.85 3.34
C ASN A 359 -7.03 15.34 3.49
N LYS A 360 -6.35 16.16 2.68
CA LYS A 360 -6.51 17.62 2.69
C LYS A 360 -6.85 18.08 1.28
N SER A 361 -7.87 18.91 1.13
CA SER A 361 -8.05 19.67 -0.10
C SER A 361 -7.33 21.00 0.05
N LEU A 362 -6.34 21.28 -0.80
CA LEU A 362 -5.68 22.60 -0.83
C LEU A 362 -6.56 23.64 -1.55
N GLY A 363 -7.63 23.16 -2.20
CA GLY A 363 -8.69 23.96 -2.80
C GLY A 363 -8.46 24.27 -4.28
N HIS A 364 -9.27 25.20 -4.79
CA HIS A 364 -9.14 25.76 -6.13
C HIS A 364 -8.37 27.09 -6.03
N GLY A 365 -7.44 27.31 -6.94
CA GLY A 365 -6.83 28.62 -7.06
C GLY A 365 -7.82 29.60 -7.70
N LEU A 366 -8.00 30.76 -7.08
CA LEU A 366 -8.86 31.83 -7.62
C LEU A 366 -7.99 32.94 -8.19
N ILE A 367 -8.26 33.34 -9.44
CA ILE A 367 -7.53 34.41 -10.13
C ILE A 367 -7.67 35.75 -9.37
N ASN A 368 -8.82 36.00 -8.73
CA ASN A 368 -9.03 37.25 -8.00
C ASN A 368 -10.04 37.12 -6.84
N LYS A 369 -9.54 36.88 -5.62
CA LYS A 369 -10.35 36.75 -4.40
C LYS A 369 -11.26 37.96 -4.14
N LYS A 370 -10.85 39.18 -4.54
CA LYS A 370 -11.62 40.42 -4.32
C LYS A 370 -12.86 40.53 -5.22
N ARG A 371 -12.78 40.04 -6.47
CA ARG A 371 -13.92 40.04 -7.42
C ARG A 371 -15.01 39.07 -6.98
N VAL A 372 -14.63 37.89 -6.48
CA VAL A 372 -15.58 36.87 -5.98
C VAL A 372 -16.33 37.38 -4.75
N LYS A 373 -15.64 38.04 -3.80
CA LYS A 373 -16.29 38.64 -2.62
C LYS A 373 -17.31 39.72 -2.96
N ARG A 374 -17.19 40.41 -4.11
CA ARG A 374 -18.09 41.50 -4.53
C ARG A 374 -19.29 41.04 -5.38
N LYS A 375 -19.15 39.98 -6.18
CA LYS A 375 -20.20 39.51 -7.11
C LYS A 375 -20.91 38.21 -6.68
N GLY A 376 -20.56 37.65 -5.52
CA GLY A 376 -21.12 36.39 -5.01
C GLY A 376 -20.60 35.14 -5.73
N LEU A 377 -20.93 33.97 -5.17
CA LEU A 377 -20.44 32.65 -5.61
C LEU A 377 -20.88 32.23 -7.02
N GLN A 378 -21.91 32.85 -7.60
CA GLN A 378 -22.47 32.43 -8.89
C GLN A 378 -21.51 32.66 -10.07
N ASN A 379 -20.54 33.57 -9.94
CA ASN A 379 -19.48 33.79 -10.94
C ASN A 379 -18.15 33.08 -10.59
N ALA A 380 -18.13 32.15 -9.63
CA ALA A 380 -16.89 31.52 -9.20
C ALA A 380 -16.22 30.66 -10.28
N MET A 381 -17.00 30.04 -11.19
CA MET A 381 -16.47 29.21 -12.29
C MET A 381 -15.63 30.01 -13.29
N SER A 382 -16.02 31.25 -13.62
CA SER A 382 -15.27 32.11 -14.56
C SER A 382 -13.99 32.73 -13.95
N VAL A 383 -13.72 32.50 -12.67
CA VAL A 383 -12.58 33.06 -11.92
C VAL A 383 -11.61 31.96 -11.42
N ARG A 384 -11.85 30.69 -11.76
CA ARG A 384 -10.96 29.57 -11.42
C ARG A 384 -9.66 29.65 -12.21
N LEU A 385 -8.55 29.26 -11.58
CA LEU A 385 -7.31 29.03 -12.30
C LEU A 385 -7.46 27.86 -13.27
N PRO A 386 -6.77 27.89 -14.42
CA PRO A 386 -6.68 26.75 -15.30
C PRO A 386 -6.06 25.52 -14.60
N PRO A 387 -6.23 24.32 -15.17
CA PRO A 387 -5.65 23.09 -14.67
C PRO A 387 -4.15 23.21 -14.42
N ILE A 388 -3.67 22.55 -13.38
CA ILE A 388 -2.25 22.46 -13.07
C ILE A 388 -1.63 21.43 -14.02
N THR A 389 -0.59 21.81 -14.76
CA THR A 389 0.10 20.92 -15.71
C THR A 389 1.29 20.20 -15.05
N LYS A 390 2.09 20.92 -14.27
CA LYS A 390 3.20 20.40 -13.48
C LYS A 390 3.27 21.15 -12.14
N PHE A 391 3.73 20.47 -11.10
CA PHE A 391 4.03 21.09 -9.82
C PHE A 391 5.28 20.46 -9.20
N ALA A 392 5.93 21.22 -8.32
CA ALA A 392 7.02 20.75 -7.48
C ALA A 392 6.70 21.10 -6.02
N ALA A 393 7.15 20.26 -5.08
CA ALA A 393 6.86 20.41 -3.67
C ALA A 393 8.07 20.03 -2.83
N GLU A 394 8.32 20.79 -1.77
CA GLU A 394 9.41 20.54 -0.81
C GLU A 394 8.91 20.77 0.63
N ALA A 395 9.19 19.83 1.52
CA ALA A 395 8.65 19.85 2.88
C ALA A 395 9.57 20.57 3.89
N ALA A 396 10.83 20.86 3.52
CA ALA A 396 11.86 21.36 4.43
C ALA A 396 11.48 22.65 5.20
N ARG A 397 10.62 23.51 4.61
CA ARG A 397 10.23 24.82 5.16
C ARG A 397 8.72 25.06 5.14
N GLU A 398 7.94 23.99 5.22
CA GLU A 398 6.46 24.06 5.06
C GLU A 398 5.74 24.92 6.11
N SER A 399 6.33 25.08 7.31
CA SER A 399 5.83 25.94 8.39
C SER A 399 6.10 27.42 8.14
N ASP A 400 7.21 27.72 7.47
CA ASP A 400 7.79 29.06 7.43
C ASP A 400 7.20 29.86 6.25
N TRP A 401 7.05 29.23 5.08
CA TRP A 401 6.44 29.84 3.88
C TRP A 401 5.81 28.79 2.95
N ASP A 402 5.45 29.20 1.74
CA ASP A 402 4.80 28.33 0.76
C ASP A 402 5.81 27.29 0.19
N GLY A 403 5.52 26.00 0.35
CA GLY A 403 6.41 24.89 -0.02
C GLY A 403 6.07 24.17 -1.32
N ILE A 404 5.06 24.65 -2.06
CA ILE A 404 4.59 24.04 -3.31
C ILE A 404 4.51 25.13 -4.38
N ILE A 405 4.90 24.80 -5.61
CA ILE A 405 4.77 25.65 -6.78
C ILE A 405 4.08 24.90 -7.91
N ALA A 406 3.14 25.56 -8.59
CA ALA A 406 2.34 24.95 -9.65
C ALA A 406 2.31 25.80 -10.92
N CYS A 407 2.56 25.15 -12.05
CA CYS A 407 2.35 25.69 -13.39
C CYS A 407 0.91 25.43 -13.83
N HIS A 408 0.28 26.42 -14.46
CA HIS A 408 -1.09 26.29 -14.96
C HIS A 408 -1.12 26.31 -16.49
N GLN A 409 -2.06 25.57 -17.06
CA GLN A 409 -2.26 25.49 -18.50
C GLN A 409 -2.49 26.89 -19.11
N GLY A 410 -1.69 27.24 -20.11
CA GLY A 410 -1.83 28.52 -20.83
C GLY A 410 -1.48 29.76 -20.00
N LYS A 411 -0.77 29.63 -18.87
CA LYS A 411 -0.39 30.76 -18.01
C LYS A 411 1.11 30.91 -17.89
N LEU A 412 1.56 32.16 -17.98
CA LEU A 412 2.94 32.58 -17.70
C LEU A 412 3.29 32.49 -16.21
N SER A 413 2.32 32.79 -15.33
CA SER A 413 2.54 32.88 -13.90
C SER A 413 2.39 31.53 -13.20
N CYS A 414 3.33 31.20 -12.31
CA CYS A 414 3.20 30.05 -11.41
C CYS A 414 2.57 30.49 -10.08
N SER A 415 1.69 29.66 -9.52
CA SER A 415 1.12 29.90 -8.19
C SER A 415 1.92 29.17 -7.12
N THR A 416 2.08 29.79 -5.95
CA THR A 416 2.61 29.11 -4.76
C THR A 416 1.47 28.54 -3.92
N TRP A 417 1.72 27.47 -3.16
CA TRP A 417 0.75 26.85 -2.26
C TRP A 417 1.39 26.48 -0.92
N ASN A 418 0.61 26.56 0.15
CA ASN A 418 1.04 26.16 1.48
C ASN A 418 0.30 24.88 1.89
N TYR A 419 1.07 23.83 2.16
CA TYR A 419 0.55 22.52 2.54
C TYR A 419 -0.11 22.54 3.92
N GLN A 420 0.55 23.12 4.92
CA GLN A 420 0.09 23.11 6.31
C GLN A 420 -1.22 23.89 6.48
N ARG A 421 -1.31 25.07 5.85
CA ARG A 421 -2.53 25.89 5.81
C ARG A 421 -3.60 25.34 4.86
N SER A 422 -3.23 24.42 3.96
CA SER A 422 -4.11 23.86 2.93
C SER A 422 -4.77 24.94 2.08
N THR A 423 -3.98 25.92 1.65
CA THR A 423 -4.46 27.06 0.84
C THR A 423 -3.48 27.42 -0.25
N ILE A 424 -3.99 28.06 -1.30
CA ILE A 424 -3.13 28.84 -2.21
C ILE A 424 -2.31 29.85 -1.42
N GLY A 425 -1.04 29.92 -1.79
CA GLY A 425 0.00 30.74 -1.18
C GLY A 425 -0.18 32.24 -1.44
N ALA A 426 0.80 33.00 -0.98
CA ALA A 426 0.77 34.46 -1.07
C ALA A 426 1.17 34.98 -2.46
N TYR A 427 1.94 34.19 -3.22
CA TYR A 427 2.65 34.68 -4.39
C TYR A 427 2.14 34.05 -5.70
N PHE A 428 2.10 34.90 -6.73
CA PHE A 428 2.03 34.49 -8.13
C PHE A 428 3.31 34.94 -8.79
N LEU A 429 4.23 34.00 -9.00
CA LEU A 429 5.57 34.26 -9.52
C LEU A 429 5.47 34.56 -11.01
N LYS A 430 5.87 35.77 -11.40
CA LYS A 430 5.82 36.28 -12.77
C LYS A 430 7.21 36.66 -13.26
N PRO A 431 7.63 36.18 -14.44
CA PRO A 431 8.82 36.66 -15.16
C PRO A 431 8.78 38.18 -15.32
N LYS A 432 9.89 38.85 -15.05
CA LYS A 432 10.01 40.30 -15.26
C LYS A 432 10.25 40.57 -16.76
N GLY A 433 9.52 41.51 -17.34
CA GLY A 433 9.78 42.01 -18.70
C GLY A 433 9.08 41.27 -19.85
N LEU A 434 8.33 40.19 -19.58
CA LEU A 434 7.52 39.52 -20.59
C LEU A 434 6.02 39.72 -20.32
N THR A 435 5.36 40.46 -21.21
CA THR A 435 3.91 40.75 -21.16
C THR A 435 3.13 40.07 -22.28
N LYS A 436 3.79 39.26 -23.13
CA LYS A 436 3.12 38.52 -24.20
C LYS A 436 2.33 37.35 -23.62
N ASP A 437 1.05 37.28 -23.96
CA ASP A 437 0.12 36.24 -23.51
C ASP A 437 0.44 34.83 -24.09
N ASP A 438 1.31 34.74 -25.09
CA ASP A 438 1.69 33.46 -25.75
C ASP A 438 2.71 32.62 -24.96
N ILE A 439 3.34 33.18 -23.92
CA ILE A 439 4.41 32.49 -23.19
C ILE A 439 3.83 31.83 -21.93
N THR A 440 4.18 30.56 -21.74
CA THR A 440 3.63 29.72 -20.67
C THR A 440 4.75 29.11 -19.84
N ALA A 441 4.51 28.92 -18.54
CA ALA A 441 5.42 28.14 -17.71
C ALA A 441 5.25 26.65 -17.99
N THR A 442 6.35 25.96 -18.31
CA THR A 442 6.34 24.57 -18.81
C THR A 442 7.00 23.59 -17.86
N ALA A 443 7.98 24.03 -17.07
CA ALA A 443 8.71 23.19 -16.12
C ALA A 443 9.00 23.97 -14.84
N VAL A 444 9.08 23.26 -13.72
CA VAL A 444 9.32 23.88 -12.42
C VAL A 444 10.01 22.91 -11.48
N ASP A 445 10.89 23.42 -10.64
CA ASP A 445 11.50 22.70 -9.52
C ASP A 445 11.70 23.62 -8.31
N ILE A 446 11.80 23.03 -7.11
CA ILE A 446 12.10 23.73 -5.85
C ILE A 446 13.40 23.15 -5.29
N THR A 447 14.33 24.02 -4.86
CA THR A 447 15.55 23.59 -4.17
C THR A 447 15.26 22.75 -2.93
N SER A 448 16.09 21.78 -2.60
CA SER A 448 15.97 20.93 -1.40
C SER A 448 15.78 21.70 -0.08
N CYS A 449 16.36 22.90 0.01
CA CYS A 449 16.24 23.78 1.18
C CYS A 449 14.91 24.55 1.26
N GLY A 450 14.07 24.48 0.23
CA GLY A 450 12.79 25.20 0.13
C GLY A 450 12.89 26.71 -0.11
N ASN A 451 14.09 27.27 -0.28
CA ASN A 451 14.29 28.72 -0.40
C ASN A 451 14.04 29.28 -1.81
N PHE A 452 14.38 28.51 -2.84
CA PHE A 452 14.31 28.96 -4.22
C PHE A 452 13.43 28.06 -5.07
N ALA A 453 12.67 28.67 -5.96
CA ALA A 453 11.99 27.99 -7.04
C ALA A 453 12.62 28.38 -8.37
N VAL A 454 12.78 27.39 -9.24
CA VAL A 454 13.29 27.56 -10.59
C VAL A 454 12.16 27.28 -11.57
N ILE A 455 11.87 28.24 -12.44
CA ILE A 455 10.75 28.18 -13.39
C ILE A 455 11.32 28.23 -14.80
N GLY A 456 10.95 27.25 -15.63
CA GLY A 456 11.23 27.22 -17.05
C GLY A 456 10.02 27.65 -17.88
N LEU A 457 10.25 28.48 -18.90
CA LEU A 457 9.22 28.99 -19.79
C LEU A 457 9.29 28.36 -21.19
N SER A 458 8.19 28.48 -21.94
CA SER A 458 8.14 28.09 -23.36
C SER A 458 9.05 28.93 -24.26
N SER A 459 9.50 30.09 -23.79
CA SER A 459 10.45 30.97 -24.48
C SER A 459 11.92 30.57 -24.31
N GLY A 460 12.23 29.52 -23.55
CA GLY A 460 13.62 29.10 -23.31
C GLY A 460 14.35 29.84 -22.19
N THR A 461 13.66 30.73 -21.47
CA THR A 461 14.18 31.43 -20.28
C THR A 461 13.93 30.61 -19.01
N VAL A 462 14.95 30.50 -18.16
CA VAL A 462 14.86 29.85 -16.84
C VAL A 462 15.11 30.89 -15.76
N ASP A 463 14.12 31.14 -14.91
CA ASP A 463 14.16 32.15 -13.86
C ASP A 463 14.20 31.54 -12.46
N VAL A 464 14.92 32.20 -11.54
CA VAL A 464 14.99 31.81 -10.12
C VAL A 464 14.27 32.82 -9.24
N TYR A 465 13.41 32.34 -8.36
CA TYR A 465 12.66 33.13 -7.39
C TYR A 465 12.97 32.71 -5.97
N ASN A 466 12.93 33.66 -5.04
CA ASN A 466 12.93 33.33 -3.62
C ASN A 466 11.49 33.04 -3.16
N MET A 467 11.25 31.88 -2.56
CA MET A 467 9.93 31.40 -2.13
C MET A 467 9.40 32.13 -0.89
N GLN A 468 10.27 32.66 -0.04
CA GLN A 468 9.90 33.43 1.15
C GLN A 468 9.31 34.80 0.77
N SER A 469 9.91 35.50 -0.21
CA SER A 469 9.53 36.87 -0.57
C SER A 469 8.81 37.01 -1.91
N GLY A 470 8.83 35.97 -2.76
CA GLY A 470 8.32 36.01 -4.12
C GLY A 470 9.15 36.86 -5.09
N ILE A 471 10.35 37.30 -4.69
CA ILE A 471 11.20 38.20 -5.48
C ILE A 471 12.06 37.39 -6.46
N HIS A 472 12.11 37.86 -7.71
CA HIS A 472 13.03 37.35 -8.75
C HIS A 472 14.49 37.60 -8.37
N ARG A 473 15.31 36.55 -8.42
CA ARG A 473 16.74 36.56 -8.06
C ARG A 473 17.67 36.45 -9.28
N GLY A 474 17.14 36.33 -10.49
CA GLY A 474 17.89 36.31 -11.74
C GLY A 474 17.62 35.07 -12.59
N SER A 475 18.07 35.13 -13.84
CA SER A 475 17.89 34.11 -14.89
C SER A 475 19.18 33.33 -15.15
N PHE A 476 19.06 32.12 -15.70
CA PHE A 476 20.20 31.37 -16.23
C PHE A 476 20.51 31.79 -17.68
N GLY A 477 21.80 31.97 -17.98
CA GLY A 477 22.26 32.54 -19.26
C GLY A 477 22.24 34.07 -19.28
N LYS A 478 22.80 34.66 -20.35
CA LYS A 478 22.84 36.13 -20.52
C LYS A 478 21.47 36.70 -20.88
N ASP A 479 20.77 36.07 -21.83
CA ASP A 479 19.42 36.43 -22.27
C ASP A 479 18.44 35.24 -22.13
N GLN A 480 18.76 34.11 -22.77
CA GLN A 480 17.97 32.88 -22.71
C GLN A 480 18.88 31.68 -22.40
N ALA A 481 18.35 30.69 -21.67
CA ALA A 481 19.07 29.46 -21.38
C ALA A 481 19.04 28.50 -22.58
N HIS A 482 17.88 28.45 -23.25
CA HIS A 482 17.58 27.61 -24.40
C HIS A 482 16.91 28.44 -25.49
N ILE A 483 16.99 27.98 -26.74
CA ILE A 483 16.31 28.63 -27.88
C ILE A 483 14.85 28.14 -27.95
N GLY A 484 14.63 26.87 -27.61
CA GLY A 484 13.33 26.23 -27.59
C GLY A 484 12.64 26.25 -26.23
N SER A 485 11.46 25.63 -26.18
CA SER A 485 10.67 25.51 -24.95
C SER A 485 11.41 24.63 -23.94
N ILE A 486 11.48 25.08 -22.69
CA ILE A 486 12.04 24.25 -21.63
C ILE A 486 11.09 23.10 -21.32
N ARG A 487 11.62 21.88 -21.27
CA ARG A 487 10.86 20.63 -21.04
C ARG A 487 11.02 20.12 -19.62
N GLY A 488 12.15 20.43 -18.99
CA GLY A 488 12.53 19.97 -17.66
C GLY A 488 13.52 20.91 -17.01
N VAL A 489 13.40 21.04 -15.69
CA VAL A 489 14.33 21.73 -14.81
C VAL A 489 14.51 20.86 -13.58
N ALA A 490 15.74 20.70 -13.11
CA ALA A 490 16.05 20.02 -11.85
C ALA A 490 17.21 20.70 -11.15
N VAL A 491 17.13 20.81 -9.83
CA VAL A 491 18.22 21.30 -8.97
C VAL A 491 18.74 20.16 -8.11
N ASP A 492 20.05 20.10 -7.95
CA ASP A 492 20.74 19.13 -7.10
C ASP A 492 20.39 19.30 -5.61
N GLY A 493 20.62 18.24 -4.82
CA GLY A 493 20.38 18.27 -3.38
C GLY A 493 21.21 19.32 -2.62
N LEU A 494 22.38 19.69 -3.16
CA LEU A 494 23.34 20.62 -2.54
C LEU A 494 23.18 22.08 -2.98
N ASN A 495 22.29 22.37 -3.92
CA ASN A 495 22.10 23.69 -4.54
C ASN A 495 23.38 24.27 -5.17
N GLN A 496 24.17 23.42 -5.83
CA GLN A 496 25.37 23.80 -6.58
C GLN A 496 25.13 23.75 -8.09
N LEU A 497 24.27 22.82 -8.54
CA LEU A 497 24.06 22.47 -9.94
C LEU A 497 22.58 22.55 -10.30
N THR A 498 22.28 23.26 -11.38
CA THR A 498 20.97 23.20 -12.04
C THR A 498 21.12 22.53 -13.40
N VAL A 499 20.23 21.60 -13.70
CA VAL A 499 20.15 20.93 -15.00
C VAL A 499 18.88 21.38 -15.70
N THR A 500 18.98 21.72 -16.99
CA THR A 500 17.85 22.17 -17.80
C THR A 500 17.85 21.47 -19.16
N THR A 501 16.66 21.16 -19.65
CA THR A 501 16.46 20.52 -20.97
C THR A 501 15.56 21.39 -21.85
N GLY A 502 16.00 21.65 -23.08
CA GLY A 502 15.23 22.37 -24.09
C GLY A 502 14.61 21.45 -25.14
N SER A 503 13.60 21.94 -25.86
CA SER A 503 12.99 21.22 -26.98
C SER A 503 13.93 21.04 -28.16
N GLU A 504 15.04 21.78 -28.22
CA GLU A 504 16.07 21.62 -29.25
C GLU A 504 16.96 20.38 -29.07
N GLY A 505 16.73 19.54 -28.05
CA GLY A 505 17.57 18.36 -27.80
C GLY A 505 18.87 18.66 -27.04
N LEU A 506 18.95 19.80 -26.36
CA LEU A 506 20.12 20.18 -25.55
C LEU A 506 19.85 19.98 -24.06
N LEU A 507 20.82 19.36 -23.39
CA LEU A 507 20.93 19.28 -21.94
C LEU A 507 22.03 20.24 -21.46
N LYS A 508 21.68 21.19 -20.59
CA LYS A 508 22.63 22.20 -20.08
C LYS A 508 22.78 22.12 -18.57
N PHE A 509 24.03 22.23 -18.12
CA PHE A 509 24.44 22.22 -16.72
C PHE A 509 24.87 23.62 -16.31
N TRP A 510 24.28 24.15 -15.25
CA TRP A 510 24.50 25.50 -14.78
C TRP A 510 25.00 25.50 -13.35
N ASN A 511 25.91 26.41 -13.02
CA ASN A 511 26.23 26.68 -11.63
C ASN A 511 25.06 27.45 -10.99
N PHE A 512 24.49 26.95 -9.90
CA PHE A 512 23.32 27.57 -9.26
C PHE A 512 23.61 28.98 -8.73
N LYS A 513 24.77 29.20 -8.12
CA LYS A 513 25.14 30.48 -7.50
C LYS A 513 25.48 31.54 -8.55
N ASN A 514 26.35 31.18 -9.50
CA ASN A 514 26.88 32.13 -10.47
C ASN A 514 26.03 32.22 -11.75
N LYS A 515 25.14 31.24 -11.99
CA LYS A 515 24.24 31.15 -13.16
C LYS A 515 24.94 31.04 -14.51
N PHE A 516 26.24 30.76 -14.51
CA PHE A 516 27.00 30.47 -15.73
C PHE A 516 26.81 29.03 -16.19
N LEU A 517 26.85 28.85 -17.51
CA LEU A 517 26.87 27.54 -18.16
C LEU A 517 28.20 26.85 -17.85
N MET A 518 28.14 25.64 -17.30
CA MET A 518 29.31 24.81 -17.04
C MET A 518 29.54 23.80 -18.15
N HIS A 519 28.47 23.17 -18.63
CA HIS A 519 28.56 22.13 -19.65
C HIS A 519 27.26 22.08 -20.49
N SER A 520 27.39 21.71 -21.75
CA SER A 520 26.28 21.49 -22.68
C SER A 520 26.48 20.13 -23.34
N MET A 521 25.42 19.35 -23.42
CA MET A 521 25.41 18.02 -24.01
C MET A 521 24.26 17.90 -25.02
N ASP A 522 24.56 17.31 -26.17
CA ASP A 522 23.58 17.04 -27.22
C ASP A 522 22.93 15.67 -26.95
N LEU A 523 21.61 15.62 -27.01
CA LEU A 523 20.83 14.39 -26.88
C LEU A 523 20.48 13.85 -28.28
N SER A 524 20.19 12.54 -28.36
CA SER A 524 19.80 11.87 -29.61
C SER A 524 18.49 12.42 -30.19
N SER A 525 17.55 12.81 -29.33
CA SER A 525 16.27 13.40 -29.70
C SER A 525 15.78 14.38 -28.62
N SER A 526 14.66 15.07 -28.90
CA SER A 526 14.11 16.07 -27.98
C SER A 526 13.55 15.40 -26.71
N PRO A 527 13.91 15.91 -25.52
CA PRO A 527 13.40 15.35 -24.27
C PRO A 527 11.96 15.81 -24.00
N ASN A 528 11.08 14.86 -23.71
CA ASN A 528 9.72 15.14 -23.28
C ASN A 528 9.66 15.48 -21.77
N MET A 529 10.43 14.73 -20.97
CA MET A 529 10.41 14.85 -19.51
C MET A 529 11.79 14.54 -18.89
N MET A 530 12.05 15.16 -17.75
CA MET A 530 13.27 15.00 -16.97
C MET A 530 12.91 14.79 -15.49
N LEU A 531 13.61 13.86 -14.85
CA LEU A 531 13.49 13.58 -13.42
C LEU A 531 14.88 13.36 -12.83
N LEU A 532 15.17 14.00 -11.70
CA LEU A 532 16.44 13.83 -10.97
C LEU A 532 16.20 13.07 -9.67
N HIS A 533 16.92 11.96 -9.47
CA HIS A 533 17.02 11.30 -8.18
C HIS A 533 18.13 11.96 -7.35
N ARG A 534 17.73 12.92 -6.51
CA ARG A 534 18.65 13.85 -5.81
C ARG A 534 19.68 13.15 -4.93
N ASP A 535 19.32 12.04 -4.30
CA ASP A 535 20.21 11.34 -3.36
C ASP A 535 21.36 10.63 -4.07
N SER A 536 21.10 10.06 -5.25
CA SER A 536 22.11 9.37 -6.07
C SER A 536 22.80 10.26 -7.10
N GLY A 537 22.26 11.45 -7.39
CA GLY A 537 22.74 12.28 -8.50
C GLY A 537 22.47 11.71 -9.90
N ILE A 538 21.54 10.76 -10.04
CA ILE A 538 21.15 10.15 -11.31
C ILE A 538 19.96 10.88 -11.93
N LEU A 539 20.08 11.23 -13.21
CA LEU A 539 19.07 11.90 -14.01
C LEU A 539 18.44 10.93 -15.01
N GLY A 540 17.11 10.84 -15.02
CA GLY A 540 16.33 10.13 -16.03
C GLY A 540 15.71 11.09 -17.04
N LEU A 541 15.92 10.83 -18.32
CA LEU A 541 15.36 11.59 -19.44
C LEU A 541 14.47 10.69 -20.27
N ALA A 542 13.21 11.08 -20.47
CA ALA A 542 12.32 10.45 -21.43
C ALA A 542 12.36 11.27 -22.72
N LEU A 543 12.73 10.61 -23.80
CA LEU A 543 12.92 11.21 -25.11
C LEU A 543 11.69 11.02 -26.01
N ASP A 544 11.59 11.81 -27.07
CA ASP A 544 10.48 11.74 -28.03
C ASP A 544 10.56 10.51 -28.95
N ASP A 545 11.74 9.87 -29.06
CA ASP A 545 11.93 8.57 -29.73
C ASP A 545 11.47 7.35 -28.89
N PHE A 546 10.78 7.60 -27.77
CA PHE A 546 10.30 6.62 -26.80
C PHE A 546 11.41 5.89 -26.02
N SER A 547 12.67 6.30 -26.17
CA SER A 547 13.78 5.81 -25.36
C SER A 547 13.90 6.57 -24.04
N ILE A 548 14.61 5.96 -23.11
CA ILE A 548 14.94 6.56 -21.82
C ILE A 548 16.45 6.61 -21.69
N SER A 549 17.01 7.80 -21.56
CA SER A 549 18.43 7.98 -21.27
C SER A 549 18.64 8.26 -19.79
N VAL A 550 19.58 7.55 -19.18
CA VAL A 550 19.98 7.75 -17.79
C VAL A 550 21.38 8.33 -17.77
N LEU A 551 21.52 9.47 -17.09
CA LEU A 551 22.74 10.24 -17.03
C LEU A 551 23.16 10.46 -15.58
N ASP A 552 24.44 10.32 -15.31
CA ASP A 552 25.04 10.72 -14.04
C ASP A 552 25.41 12.21 -14.09
N THR A 553 24.90 12.97 -13.11
CA THR A 553 25.11 14.42 -13.02
C THR A 553 26.52 14.82 -12.64
N GLU A 554 27.26 13.97 -11.92
CA GLU A 554 28.64 14.29 -11.50
C GLU A 554 29.61 14.08 -12.66
N THR A 555 29.57 12.90 -13.29
CA THR A 555 30.42 12.60 -14.44
C THR A 555 29.95 13.29 -15.73
N ARG A 556 28.69 13.74 -15.77
CA ARG A 556 28.03 14.38 -16.93
C ARG A 556 28.04 13.49 -18.16
N LYS A 557 27.82 12.21 -17.96
CA LYS A 557 27.80 11.19 -19.02
C LYS A 557 26.53 10.37 -18.96
N ILE A 558 26.04 9.97 -20.13
CA ILE A 558 24.98 8.98 -20.25
C ILE A 558 25.56 7.63 -19.82
N VAL A 559 24.98 7.04 -18.78
CA VAL A 559 25.41 5.76 -18.20
C VAL A 559 24.62 4.62 -18.82
N ARG A 560 23.32 4.82 -19.09
CA ARG A 560 22.44 3.82 -19.69
C ARG A 560 21.48 4.45 -20.69
N GLU A 561 21.08 3.65 -21.67
CA GLU A 561 19.95 3.94 -22.57
C GLU A 561 19.04 2.72 -22.60
N PHE A 562 17.74 2.97 -22.43
CA PHE A 562 16.71 1.94 -22.47
C PHE A 562 15.81 2.19 -23.67
N SER A 563 15.63 1.16 -24.49
CA SER A 563 14.67 1.13 -25.60
C SER A 563 13.68 -0.01 -25.37
N GLY A 564 12.44 0.18 -25.82
CA GLY A 564 11.45 -0.88 -25.78
C GLY A 564 9.99 -0.42 -25.74
N HIS A 565 9.72 0.79 -25.26
CA HIS A 565 8.38 1.39 -25.33
C HIS A 565 7.96 1.63 -26.78
N GLN A 566 6.68 1.45 -27.07
CA GLN A 566 6.13 1.65 -28.41
C GLN A 566 5.35 2.96 -28.55
N GLY A 567 5.22 3.72 -27.47
CA GLY A 567 4.52 5.00 -27.45
C GLY A 567 5.17 5.99 -26.50
N GLN A 568 4.66 7.22 -26.53
CA GLN A 568 5.19 8.32 -25.72
C GLN A 568 5.12 8.01 -24.23
N ILE A 569 6.21 8.25 -23.53
CA ILE A 569 6.30 8.07 -22.08
C ILE A 569 5.55 9.23 -21.41
N ASN A 570 4.56 8.88 -20.58
CA ASN A 570 3.71 9.82 -19.87
C ASN A 570 4.31 10.24 -18.52
N ASP A 571 4.85 9.30 -17.75
CA ASP A 571 5.51 9.59 -16.47
C ASP A 571 6.61 8.56 -16.17
N MET A 572 7.51 8.95 -15.26
CA MET A 572 8.60 8.13 -14.75
C MET A 572 8.83 8.41 -13.27
N ALA A 573 9.35 7.42 -12.56
CA ALA A 573 9.72 7.52 -11.16
C ALA A 573 10.92 6.61 -10.85
N PHE A 574 11.89 7.14 -10.10
CA PHE A 574 12.94 6.31 -9.50
C PHE A 574 12.42 5.64 -8.23
N SER A 575 12.94 4.45 -7.95
CA SER A 575 12.82 3.88 -6.61
C SER A 575 13.65 4.70 -5.61
N PRO A 576 13.28 4.74 -4.31
CA PRO A 576 14.01 5.54 -3.31
C PRO A 576 15.47 5.14 -3.11
N ASP A 577 15.80 3.88 -3.37
CA ASP A 577 17.18 3.36 -3.36
C ASP A 577 17.95 3.69 -4.65
N GLY A 578 17.29 4.27 -5.66
CA GLY A 578 17.88 4.56 -6.97
C GLY A 578 18.22 3.32 -7.80
N ARG A 579 17.72 2.13 -7.44
CA ARG A 579 17.99 0.87 -8.15
C ARG A 579 17.11 0.71 -9.39
N TRP A 580 15.83 1.04 -9.28
CA TRP A 580 14.85 0.85 -10.35
C TRP A 580 14.36 2.17 -10.90
N LEU A 581 14.13 2.19 -12.21
CA LEU A 581 13.37 3.24 -12.87
C LEU A 581 12.05 2.64 -13.36
N ILE A 582 10.94 3.25 -13.01
CA ILE A 582 9.60 2.84 -13.44
C ILE A 582 9.14 3.85 -14.49
N SER A 583 8.65 3.38 -15.63
CA SER A 583 8.09 4.25 -16.66
C SER A 583 6.74 3.74 -17.16
N ALA A 584 5.83 4.68 -17.40
CA ALA A 584 4.49 4.43 -17.92
C ALA A 584 4.31 5.16 -19.25
N ALA A 585 3.82 4.45 -20.28
CA ALA A 585 3.74 4.97 -21.65
C ALA A 585 2.32 4.88 -22.25
N MET A 586 2.13 5.53 -23.40
CA MET A 586 0.86 5.53 -24.16
C MET A 586 0.54 4.18 -24.82
N ASP A 587 1.48 3.23 -24.84
CA ASP A 587 1.25 1.84 -25.29
C ASP A 587 0.50 0.99 -24.24
N CYS A 588 -0.08 1.64 -23.22
CA CYS A 588 -0.75 1.04 -22.08
C CYS A 588 0.15 0.09 -21.25
N SER A 589 1.48 0.23 -21.36
CA SER A 589 2.44 -0.55 -20.59
C SER A 589 3.10 0.26 -19.47
N ILE A 590 3.39 -0.44 -18.36
CA ILE A 590 4.28 0.04 -17.30
C ILE A 590 5.47 -0.89 -17.29
N ARG A 591 6.68 -0.31 -17.32
CA ARG A 591 7.94 -1.06 -17.33
C ARG A 591 8.83 -0.65 -16.18
N THR A 592 9.57 -1.62 -15.65
CA THR A 592 10.56 -1.46 -14.59
C THR A 592 11.94 -1.80 -15.12
N TRP A 593 12.90 -0.88 -14.96
CA TRP A 593 14.26 -0.99 -15.45
C TRP A 593 15.22 -1.10 -14.26
N ASP A 594 16.06 -2.14 -14.24
CA ASP A 594 17.10 -2.30 -13.22
C ASP A 594 18.38 -1.58 -13.65
N LEU A 595 18.77 -0.54 -12.90
CA LEU A 595 19.88 0.36 -13.25
C LEU A 595 21.26 -0.28 -13.08
N PRO A 596 21.56 -1.03 -11.98
CA PRO A 596 22.88 -1.64 -11.79
C PRO A 596 23.18 -2.70 -12.85
N SER A 597 22.28 -3.65 -13.05
CA SER A 597 22.50 -4.80 -13.94
C SER A 597 22.43 -4.40 -15.42
N GLY A 598 21.77 -3.29 -15.75
CA GLY A 598 21.61 -2.81 -17.14
C GLY A 598 20.79 -3.76 -18.02
N TRP A 599 20.34 -4.89 -17.49
CA TRP A 599 19.36 -5.74 -18.11
C TRP A 599 18.00 -5.06 -17.98
N SER A 600 17.36 -4.83 -19.13
CA SER A 600 15.92 -4.85 -19.15
C SER A 600 15.54 -6.18 -18.49
N ASN A 601 14.90 -6.15 -17.33
CA ASN A 601 14.21 -7.36 -16.91
C ASN A 601 13.18 -7.59 -18.01
N ILE A 602 13.49 -8.55 -18.87
CA ILE A 602 12.82 -8.89 -20.10
C ILE A 602 11.34 -8.86 -19.79
N SER A 603 10.59 -8.04 -20.54
CA SER A 603 9.12 -7.99 -20.55
C SER A 603 8.53 -9.31 -20.08
N LEU A 604 8.03 -9.39 -18.83
CA LEU A 604 7.39 -10.53 -18.15
C LEU A 604 7.18 -11.82 -18.98
N TYR A 605 8.25 -12.44 -19.49
CA TYR A 605 8.22 -13.66 -20.28
C TYR A 605 9.58 -14.34 -20.17
N SER A 606 9.76 -15.09 -19.08
CA SER A 606 10.57 -16.30 -19.13
C SER A 606 9.72 -17.46 -18.61
N VAL A 607 9.84 -18.60 -19.27
CA VAL A 607 9.10 -19.81 -18.96
C VAL A 607 9.66 -20.38 -17.65
N VAL A 608 8.86 -20.33 -16.59
CA VAL A 608 9.08 -21.14 -15.38
C VAL A 608 8.05 -22.27 -15.40
N SER A 609 8.53 -23.52 -15.35
CA SER A 609 7.67 -24.70 -15.22
C SER A 609 6.91 -24.64 -13.89
N LEU A 610 5.59 -24.54 -13.93
CA LEU A 610 4.74 -24.54 -12.74
C LEU A 610 4.58 -25.98 -12.21
N ARG A 611 4.96 -26.21 -10.95
CA ARG A 611 4.33 -27.26 -10.13
C ARG A 611 3.03 -26.69 -9.55
N PRO A 612 1.91 -27.43 -9.56
CA PRO A 612 0.68 -26.99 -8.92
C PRO A 612 0.85 -26.92 -7.40
N LEU A 613 0.42 -25.81 -6.79
CA LEU A 613 0.41 -25.62 -5.35
C LEU A 613 -0.76 -26.38 -4.70
N PRO A 614 -0.61 -26.91 -3.47
CA PRO A 614 -1.66 -27.61 -2.75
C PRO A 614 -2.88 -26.72 -2.45
N THR A 615 -4.04 -27.34 -2.21
CA THR A 615 -5.32 -26.68 -1.90
C THR A 615 -5.32 -25.85 -0.62
N ASP A 616 -4.29 -25.99 0.21
CA ASP A 616 -4.19 -25.40 1.55
C ASP A 616 -3.25 -24.18 1.56
N TYR A 617 -2.83 -23.71 0.38
CA TYR A 617 -1.94 -22.56 0.24
C TYR A 617 -2.65 -21.25 0.60
N VAL A 618 -2.26 -20.67 1.74
CA VAL A 618 -2.66 -19.32 2.14
C VAL A 618 -1.56 -18.34 1.71
N PRO A 619 -1.85 -17.35 0.84
CA PRO A 619 -0.83 -16.43 0.35
C PRO A 619 -0.34 -15.51 1.49
N SER A 620 0.98 -15.45 1.68
CA SER A 620 1.61 -14.51 2.61
C SER A 620 1.54 -13.08 2.06
N VAL A 621 1.01 -12.15 2.87
CA VAL A 621 0.99 -10.72 2.56
C VAL A 621 2.39 -10.15 2.70
N VAL A 622 3.08 -9.93 1.59
CA VAL A 622 4.35 -9.21 1.57
C VAL A 622 4.06 -7.71 1.63
N MET A 623 4.49 -7.07 2.72
CA MET A 623 4.53 -5.60 2.82
C MET A 623 5.82 -5.10 2.19
N LEU A 624 5.72 -4.11 1.29
CA LEU A 624 6.89 -3.38 0.78
C LEU A 624 7.61 -2.67 1.94
N PRO A 625 8.95 -2.51 1.88
CA PRO A 625 9.68 -1.75 2.88
C PRO A 625 9.31 -0.26 2.78
N GLY A 626 8.37 0.15 3.61
CA GLY A 626 8.14 1.56 3.94
C GLY A 626 9.00 1.95 5.12
N THR A 627 9.66 3.10 5.04
CA THR A 627 10.32 3.74 6.18
C THR A 627 9.27 4.20 7.21
N CYS A 628 8.89 3.30 8.12
CA CYS A 628 8.18 3.62 9.36
C CYS A 628 8.86 2.89 10.52
N GLN A 629 8.98 3.59 11.65
CA GLN A 629 9.71 3.15 12.84
C GLN A 629 9.23 1.79 13.34
N THR A 630 10.20 0.91 13.59
CA THR A 630 10.07 -0.36 14.29
C THR A 630 9.32 -0.18 15.60
N GLN A 631 8.08 -0.67 15.66
CA GLN A 631 7.52 -1.19 16.89
C GLN A 631 7.82 -2.68 16.92
N ASP A 632 8.51 -3.10 17.97
CA ASP A 632 8.91 -4.48 18.24
C ASP A 632 7.70 -5.42 18.14
N MET A 633 7.60 -6.16 17.04
CA MET A 633 6.78 -7.35 16.94
C MET A 633 7.74 -8.51 16.75
N GLU A 634 7.76 -9.42 17.74
CA GLU A 634 8.49 -10.68 17.69
C GLU A 634 8.04 -11.47 16.46
N VAL A 635 8.91 -11.55 15.45
CA VAL A 635 8.70 -12.38 14.26
C VAL A 635 9.06 -13.81 14.65
N SER A 636 8.06 -14.69 14.65
CA SER A 636 8.25 -16.13 14.71
C SER A 636 9.00 -16.61 13.47
N GLU A 637 10.09 -17.34 13.70
CA GLU A 637 10.91 -18.00 12.68
C GLU A 637 10.10 -19.05 11.91
N GLU A 638 9.51 -18.66 10.79
CA GLU A 638 9.16 -19.60 9.72
C GLU A 638 9.94 -19.20 8.47
N THR A 639 10.65 -20.19 7.94
CA THR A 639 11.61 -20.11 6.83
C THR A 639 11.01 -19.51 5.58
N VAL A 640 11.41 -18.27 5.27
CA VAL A 640 11.19 -17.62 3.98
C VAL A 640 12.19 -18.22 2.99
N GLU A 641 11.71 -18.89 1.93
CA GLU A 641 12.54 -19.17 0.76
C GLU A 641 12.76 -17.85 -0.01
N PRO A 642 14.01 -17.43 -0.27
CA PRO A 642 14.27 -16.20 -0.99
C PRO A 642 14.11 -16.44 -2.50
N SER A 643 13.09 -15.82 -3.11
CA SER A 643 13.01 -15.67 -4.57
C SER A 643 13.60 -14.32 -5.00
N ASP A 644 14.75 -13.95 -4.44
CA ASP A 644 15.50 -12.73 -4.74
C ASP A 644 16.80 -13.10 -5.45
N GLU A 645 16.84 -12.98 -6.77
CA GLU A 645 18.11 -12.95 -7.51
C GLU A 645 18.73 -11.54 -7.38
N MET A 646 19.07 -11.13 -6.15
CA MET A 646 20.41 -10.58 -6.00
C MET A 646 21.34 -11.78 -6.17
N ILE A 647 22.41 -11.63 -6.93
CA ILE A 647 23.53 -12.58 -6.81
C ILE A 647 24.12 -12.27 -5.43
N GLU A 648 23.45 -12.76 -4.38
CA GLU A 648 24.01 -12.83 -3.06
C GLU A 648 25.24 -13.70 -3.22
N TYR A 649 26.40 -13.05 -3.17
CA TYR A 649 27.65 -13.75 -3.33
C TYR A 649 27.84 -14.59 -2.06
N ASP A 650 27.45 -15.85 -2.15
CA ASP A 650 27.69 -16.81 -1.09
C ASP A 650 29.20 -17.09 -1.05
N SER A 651 29.86 -16.58 -0.01
CA SER A 651 31.30 -16.74 0.13
C SER A 651 31.62 -18.20 0.44
N PRO A 652 32.55 -18.86 -0.29
CA PRO A 652 32.89 -20.25 -0.01
C PRO A 652 33.50 -20.40 1.38
N GLU A 653 33.24 -21.54 2.05
CA GLU A 653 33.72 -21.84 3.41
C GLU A 653 35.25 -21.72 3.57
N GLN A 654 36.01 -22.02 2.51
CA GLN A 654 37.45 -21.82 2.45
C GLN A 654 37.88 -21.53 1.02
N LEU A 655 38.59 -20.41 0.80
CA LEU A 655 39.07 -20.01 -0.53
C LEU A 655 40.24 -20.88 -1.02
N ASN A 656 41.09 -21.38 -0.12
CA ASN A 656 42.25 -22.22 -0.44
C ASN A 656 42.68 -23.03 0.79
N GLU A 657 43.09 -24.29 0.59
CA GLU A 657 43.54 -25.20 1.65
C GLU A 657 44.76 -24.68 2.44
N LYS A 658 45.60 -23.83 1.82
CA LYS A 658 46.77 -23.24 2.50
C LYS A 658 46.40 -22.10 3.45
N LEU A 659 45.22 -21.52 3.29
CA LEU A 659 44.74 -20.38 4.08
C LEU A 659 44.08 -20.86 5.37
N VAL A 660 44.39 -20.14 6.45
CA VAL A 660 43.76 -20.34 7.75
C VAL A 660 42.40 -19.68 7.75
N THR A 661 41.34 -20.45 7.98
CA THR A 661 39.98 -19.95 8.16
C THR A 661 39.54 -20.04 9.62
N LEU A 662 38.82 -19.01 10.05
CA LEU A 662 38.16 -18.98 11.35
C LEU A 662 36.81 -19.68 11.25
N SER A 663 36.26 -20.08 12.39
CA SER A 663 34.92 -20.62 12.45
C SER A 663 33.88 -19.54 12.12
N LEU A 664 32.79 -19.94 11.46
CA LEU A 664 31.59 -19.10 11.27
C LEU A 664 30.75 -18.98 12.55
N LEU A 665 31.24 -19.49 13.69
CA LEU A 665 30.55 -19.40 14.97
C LEU A 665 30.80 -18.04 15.63
N PRO A 666 29.82 -17.50 16.38
CA PRO A 666 30.02 -16.27 17.14
C PRO A 666 31.19 -16.39 18.13
N GLU A 667 32.08 -15.39 18.14
CA GLU A 667 33.28 -15.38 18.99
C GLU A 667 32.98 -15.59 20.48
N SER A 668 31.79 -15.16 20.94
CA SER A 668 31.34 -15.30 22.32
C SER A 668 31.20 -16.75 22.78
N ARG A 669 31.01 -17.71 21.86
CA ARG A 669 30.87 -19.13 22.18
C ARG A 669 32.19 -19.77 22.63
N TRP A 670 33.31 -19.37 22.03
CA TRP A 670 34.61 -20.00 22.30
C TRP A 670 35.57 -19.13 23.12
N LYS A 671 35.56 -17.78 22.97
CA LYS A 671 36.41 -16.88 23.78
C LYS A 671 36.14 -17.00 25.28
N ASN A 672 34.90 -17.32 25.65
CA ASN A 672 34.48 -17.44 27.04
C ASN A 672 34.77 -18.82 27.66
N LEU A 673 35.15 -19.83 26.88
CA LEU A 673 35.34 -21.22 27.36
C LEU A 673 36.35 -21.30 28.51
N LEU A 674 37.47 -20.57 28.43
CA LEU A 674 38.51 -20.58 29.45
C LEU A 674 38.08 -19.89 30.76
N ASN A 675 37.15 -18.94 30.65
CA ASN A 675 36.70 -18.08 31.75
C ASN A 675 35.31 -18.45 32.28
N LEU A 676 34.74 -19.60 31.87
CA LEU A 676 33.40 -20.02 32.28
C LEU A 676 33.23 -20.06 33.81
N ASP A 677 34.25 -20.49 34.56
CA ASP A 677 34.20 -20.52 36.03
C ASP A 677 34.01 -19.12 36.63
N VAL A 678 34.72 -18.13 36.08
CA VAL A 678 34.66 -16.73 36.52
C VAL A 678 33.31 -16.13 36.13
N ILE A 679 32.82 -16.42 34.92
CA ILE A 679 31.53 -15.97 34.43
C ILE A 679 30.39 -16.57 35.26
N LYS A 680 30.43 -17.89 35.53
CA LYS A 680 29.48 -18.59 36.40
C LYS A 680 29.51 -18.02 37.82
N LYS A 681 30.68 -17.73 38.39
CA LYS A 681 30.81 -17.08 39.71
C LYS A 681 30.24 -15.66 39.73
N LYS A 682 30.49 -14.86 38.69
CA LYS A 682 29.96 -13.50 38.55
C LYS A 682 28.43 -13.50 38.39
N ASN A 683 27.89 -14.47 37.66
CA ASN A 683 26.46 -14.59 37.38
C ASN A 683 25.67 -15.24 38.51
N LYS A 684 26.32 -15.76 39.57
CA LYS A 684 25.60 -16.21 40.76
C LYS A 684 24.90 -15.03 41.42
N PRO A 685 23.62 -15.16 41.81
CA PRO A 685 22.91 -14.09 42.50
C PRO A 685 23.61 -13.78 43.83
N LYS A 686 23.67 -12.49 44.20
CA LYS A 686 24.33 -12.03 45.45
C LYS A 686 23.66 -12.62 46.69
N GLU A 687 22.35 -12.79 46.66
CA GLU A 687 21.59 -13.52 47.67
C GLU A 687 21.12 -14.86 47.08
N PRO A 688 21.33 -15.98 47.77
CA PRO A 688 20.81 -17.26 47.32
C PRO A 688 19.27 -17.21 47.24
N PRO A 689 18.64 -17.80 46.22
CA PRO A 689 17.19 -17.83 46.12
C PRO A 689 16.59 -18.51 47.36
N LYS A 690 15.50 -17.96 47.90
CA LYS A 690 14.81 -18.51 49.08
C LYS A 690 14.13 -19.83 48.72
N VAL A 691 14.83 -20.94 48.91
CA VAL A 691 14.29 -22.28 48.68
C VAL A 691 13.28 -22.61 49.80
N PRO A 692 12.05 -23.07 49.49
CA PRO A 692 11.09 -23.49 50.50
C PRO A 692 11.61 -24.70 51.28
N LYS A 693 11.30 -24.78 52.58
CA LYS A 693 11.75 -25.89 53.45
C LYS A 693 11.25 -27.28 53.01
N SER A 694 10.20 -27.34 52.20
CA SER A 694 9.60 -28.56 51.63
C SER A 694 9.94 -28.76 50.16
N ALA A 695 11.09 -28.26 49.68
CA ALA A 695 11.51 -28.51 48.30
C ALA A 695 11.71 -30.02 48.08
N PRO A 696 11.14 -30.61 47.02
CA PRO A 696 11.30 -32.03 46.73
C PRO A 696 12.79 -32.32 46.45
N PHE A 697 13.33 -33.35 47.12
CA PHE A 697 14.74 -33.75 46.97
C PHE A 697 15.08 -34.17 45.53
N PHE A 698 14.12 -34.76 44.81
CA PHE A 698 14.20 -35.04 43.38
C PHE A 698 13.24 -34.12 42.63
N ILE A 699 13.79 -33.14 41.91
CA ILE A 699 13.00 -32.31 41.00
C ILE A 699 12.56 -33.20 39.84
N PRO A 700 11.25 -33.33 39.54
CA PRO A 700 10.78 -34.18 38.46
C PRO A 700 11.35 -33.72 37.12
N THR A 701 11.99 -34.62 36.40
CA THR A 701 12.47 -34.38 35.03
C THR A 701 11.46 -34.92 34.04
N VAL A 702 11.17 -34.16 32.99
CA VAL A 702 10.40 -34.63 31.84
C VAL A 702 11.34 -35.50 31.01
N PRO A 703 10.99 -36.78 30.73
CA PRO A 703 11.81 -37.61 29.85
C PRO A 703 11.77 -37.04 28.42
N GLY A 704 12.95 -36.76 27.87
CA GLY A 704 13.17 -36.24 26.52
C GLY A 704 14.66 -36.28 26.16
N LEU A 705 15.00 -36.02 24.90
CA LEU A 705 16.39 -36.02 24.38
C LEU A 705 17.35 -35.10 25.17
N VAL A 706 16.82 -34.07 25.82
CA VAL A 706 17.51 -33.29 26.85
C VAL A 706 16.59 -33.25 28.08
N PRO A 707 17.01 -33.74 29.26
CA PRO A 707 16.17 -33.75 30.45
C PRO A 707 15.85 -32.30 30.86
N ARG A 708 14.57 -31.91 30.76
CA ARG A 708 14.07 -30.61 31.22
C ARG A 708 13.40 -30.80 32.57
N PHE A 709 13.67 -29.92 33.53
CA PHE A 709 12.96 -29.94 34.82
C PHE A 709 11.50 -29.54 34.60
N ALA A 710 10.56 -30.33 35.13
CA ALA A 710 9.15 -29.98 35.12
C ALA A 710 8.89 -28.83 36.10
N ILE A 711 8.03 -27.88 35.68
CA ILE A 711 7.57 -26.79 36.54
C ILE A 711 6.69 -27.41 37.65
N PRO A 712 6.83 -27.04 38.93
CA PRO A 712 6.09 -27.67 40.01
C PRO A 712 4.61 -27.25 39.97
N GLU A 713 3.74 -28.11 39.42
CA GLU A 713 2.31 -28.03 39.69
C GLU A 713 2.03 -28.57 41.09
N GLN A 714 1.34 -27.78 41.92
CA GLN A 714 0.95 -28.18 43.27
C GLN A 714 -0.12 -29.28 43.20
N THR A 715 0.30 -30.53 43.19
CA THR A 715 -0.55 -31.68 43.48
C THR A 715 0.04 -32.44 44.66
N ASN A 716 -0.69 -32.39 45.79
CA ASN A 716 -0.37 -33.13 47.00
C ASN A 716 -0.76 -34.59 46.80
N ASP A 717 0.21 -35.48 46.58
CA ASP A 717 0.01 -36.92 46.72
C ASP A 717 1.19 -37.57 47.47
N PRO A 718 0.99 -38.16 48.67
CA PRO A 718 2.09 -38.55 49.56
C PRO A 718 2.62 -39.99 49.37
N GLN A 719 2.39 -40.67 48.24
CA GLN A 719 2.77 -42.10 48.10
C GLN A 719 3.44 -42.50 46.77
N GLN A 720 4.46 -41.78 46.31
CA GLN A 720 5.38 -42.31 45.30
C GLN A 720 6.85 -42.07 45.65
N SER A 721 7.50 -43.11 46.14
CA SER A 721 8.96 -43.20 46.18
C SER A 721 9.52 -43.36 44.76
N ARG A 722 9.98 -42.26 44.15
CA ARG A 722 10.68 -42.25 42.86
C ARG A 722 12.18 -42.47 43.07
N VAL A 723 12.57 -43.70 43.41
CA VAL A 723 13.99 -44.11 43.40
C VAL A 723 14.36 -44.45 41.95
N VAL A 724 15.26 -43.68 41.37
CA VAL A 724 15.84 -43.95 40.04
C VAL A 724 16.79 -45.14 40.17
N ASN A 725 16.60 -46.15 39.31
CA ASN A 725 17.42 -47.36 39.28
C ASN A 725 18.88 -47.00 38.92
N LEU A 726 19.82 -47.23 39.84
CA LEU A 726 21.26 -46.91 39.70
C LEU A 726 22.01 -47.78 38.66
N GLY A 727 21.32 -48.62 37.90
CA GLY A 727 21.90 -49.61 36.99
C GLY A 727 22.33 -49.11 35.59
N ILE A 728 22.25 -47.82 35.27
CA ILE A 728 22.53 -47.27 33.91
C ILE A 728 23.72 -46.28 33.92
N LEU A 729 24.54 -46.25 34.98
CA LEU A 729 25.57 -45.21 35.18
C LEU A 729 26.89 -45.38 34.39
N ALA A 730 26.92 -46.27 33.39
CA ALA A 730 28.12 -46.51 32.58
C ALA A 730 27.81 -46.56 31.07
N GLN A 731 27.05 -45.59 30.56
CA GLN A 731 27.00 -45.31 29.11
C GLN A 731 27.93 -44.15 28.80
N LYS A 732 28.91 -44.37 27.90
CA LYS A 732 29.76 -43.31 27.34
C LYS A 732 28.87 -42.27 26.64
N SER A 733 29.27 -41.00 26.67
CA SER A 733 28.54 -39.96 25.94
C SER A 733 28.62 -40.20 24.42
N ASP A 734 27.62 -39.71 23.68
CA ASP A 734 27.61 -39.80 22.21
C ASP A 734 28.87 -39.16 21.59
N PHE A 735 29.39 -38.09 22.20
CA PHE A 735 30.66 -37.48 21.79
C PHE A 735 31.85 -38.42 21.97
N CYS A 736 31.94 -39.11 23.11
CA CYS A 736 32.99 -40.11 23.36
C CYS A 736 32.90 -41.28 22.36
N LEU A 737 31.69 -41.76 22.06
CA LEU A 737 31.48 -42.82 21.07
C LEU A 737 31.94 -42.37 19.67
N LYS A 738 31.63 -41.14 19.27
CA LYS A 738 32.09 -40.58 17.99
C LYS A 738 33.60 -40.34 17.93
N LEU A 739 34.25 -40.05 19.05
CA LEU A 739 35.71 -40.01 19.13
C LEU A 739 36.33 -41.42 19.01
N GLU A 740 35.72 -42.45 19.59
CA GLU A 740 36.21 -43.84 19.44
C GLU A 740 36.03 -44.36 18.02
N GLU A 741 34.89 -44.10 17.39
CA GLU A 741 34.67 -44.35 15.96
C GLU A 741 35.74 -43.64 15.11
N GLY A 742 36.00 -42.36 15.42
CA GLY A 742 37.01 -41.55 14.73
C GLY A 742 38.44 -42.07 14.91
N LEU A 743 38.75 -42.75 16.02
CA LEU A 743 40.06 -43.37 16.24
C LEU A 743 40.29 -44.57 15.30
N LEU A 744 39.22 -45.29 14.95
CA LEU A 744 39.24 -46.42 14.01
C LEU A 744 39.23 -45.95 12.54
N SER A 745 38.45 -44.92 12.22
CA SER A 745 38.25 -44.43 10.84
C SER A 745 39.20 -43.27 10.44
N ASN A 746 39.90 -42.68 11.40
CA ASN A 746 40.72 -41.47 11.26
C ASN A 746 39.96 -40.23 10.72
N THR A 747 38.64 -40.19 10.92
CA THR A 747 37.75 -39.08 10.51
C THR A 747 36.97 -38.53 11.70
N TYR A 748 37.13 -37.25 11.99
CA TYR A 748 36.56 -36.63 13.21
C TYR A 748 35.47 -35.57 12.95
N GLU A 749 34.95 -35.49 11.72
CA GLU A 749 33.96 -34.46 11.33
C GLU A 749 32.65 -34.54 12.12
N ALA A 750 32.16 -35.75 12.39
CA ALA A 750 30.95 -35.97 13.19
C ALA A 750 31.13 -35.51 14.65
N ALA A 751 32.29 -35.78 15.25
CA ALA A 751 32.62 -35.34 16.60
C ALA A 751 32.77 -33.82 16.67
N LEU A 752 33.39 -33.21 15.65
CA LEU A 752 33.50 -31.75 15.54
C LEU A 752 32.14 -31.07 15.37
N LYS A 753 31.25 -31.63 14.54
CA LYS A 753 29.90 -31.10 14.34
C LYS A 753 29.11 -31.10 15.65
N LEU A 754 29.19 -32.20 16.42
CA LEU A 754 28.55 -32.30 17.73
C LEU A 754 29.09 -31.22 18.70
N LEU A 755 30.41 -31.00 18.76
CA LEU A 755 30.99 -29.93 19.58
C LEU A 755 30.54 -28.52 19.16
N LYS A 756 30.37 -28.27 17.86
CA LYS A 756 29.89 -26.98 17.33
C LYS A 756 28.42 -26.70 17.69
N GLU A 757 27.61 -27.75 17.79
CA GLU A 757 26.19 -27.67 18.19
C GLU A 757 26.02 -27.42 19.70
N LEU A 758 26.99 -27.82 20.52
CA LEU A 758 26.95 -27.63 21.98
C LEU A 758 27.19 -26.19 22.41
N GLY A 759 26.48 -25.78 23.48
CA GLY A 759 26.77 -24.53 24.18
C GLY A 759 28.04 -24.62 25.05
N PRO A 760 28.60 -23.49 25.52
CA PRO A 760 29.88 -23.46 26.25
C PRO A 760 29.92 -24.37 27.50
N SER A 761 28.82 -24.45 28.25
CA SER A 761 28.71 -25.36 29.40
C SER A 761 28.70 -26.83 28.99
N GLY A 762 28.07 -27.17 27.86
CA GLY A 762 28.04 -28.53 27.33
C GLY A 762 29.41 -28.97 26.83
N ILE A 763 30.13 -28.07 26.15
CA ILE A 763 31.52 -28.30 25.72
C ILE A 763 32.43 -28.55 26.94
N GLU A 764 32.31 -27.74 28.01
CA GLU A 764 33.07 -27.95 29.25
C GLU A 764 32.77 -29.32 29.89
N THR A 765 31.50 -29.74 29.90
CA THR A 765 31.08 -31.03 30.46
C THR A 765 31.62 -32.20 29.62
N GLU A 766 31.44 -32.18 28.30
CA GLU A 766 31.95 -33.24 27.42
C GLU A 766 33.47 -33.36 27.49
N LEU A 767 34.20 -32.23 27.46
CA LEU A 767 35.66 -32.25 27.58
C LEU A 767 36.13 -32.72 28.96
N ARG A 768 35.39 -32.45 30.03
CA ARG A 768 35.70 -32.96 31.38
C ARG A 768 35.51 -34.47 31.49
N ASN A 769 34.51 -35.02 30.81
CA ASN A 769 34.17 -36.46 30.86
C ASN A 769 35.15 -37.35 30.07
N LEU A 770 36.11 -36.78 29.32
CA LEU A 770 37.08 -37.56 28.55
C LEU A 770 38.07 -38.36 29.40
N SER A 771 38.30 -37.96 30.67
CA SER A 771 39.26 -38.66 31.54
C SER A 771 38.75 -40.01 32.04
N PRO A 772 39.64 -40.98 32.31
CA PRO A 772 39.27 -42.28 32.91
C PRO A 772 38.50 -42.14 34.23
N ASP A 773 38.83 -41.12 35.03
CA ASP A 773 38.18 -40.84 36.33
C ASP A 773 36.71 -40.44 36.22
N CYS A 774 36.27 -40.00 35.03
CA CYS A 774 34.94 -39.44 34.78
C CYS A 774 34.13 -40.22 33.73
N GLY A 775 34.55 -41.46 33.42
CA GLY A 775 33.84 -42.37 32.51
C GLY A 775 34.40 -42.46 31.08
N GLY A 776 35.50 -41.76 30.78
CA GLY A 776 36.22 -41.84 29.52
C GLY A 776 37.37 -42.87 29.53
N SER A 777 38.32 -42.73 28.59
CA SER A 777 39.52 -43.58 28.49
C SER A 777 40.70 -42.79 27.95
N VAL A 778 41.92 -43.29 28.17
CA VAL A 778 43.15 -42.68 27.61
C VAL A 778 43.10 -42.67 26.08
N GLU A 779 42.48 -43.68 25.47
CA GLU A 779 42.29 -43.79 24.01
C GLU A 779 41.37 -42.69 23.47
N VAL A 780 40.30 -42.33 24.20
CA VAL A 780 39.39 -41.22 23.84
C VAL A 780 40.10 -39.87 23.95
N MET A 781 40.93 -39.67 24.98
CA MET A 781 41.75 -38.46 25.10
C MET A 781 42.77 -38.35 23.96
N GLN A 782 43.38 -39.47 23.56
CA GLN A 782 44.28 -39.52 22.41
C GLN A 782 43.53 -39.21 21.10
N SER A 783 42.32 -39.74 20.94
CA SER A 783 41.44 -39.46 19.80
C SER A 783 41.09 -37.96 19.70
N PHE A 784 40.78 -37.32 20.83
CA PHE A 784 40.54 -35.88 20.87
C PHE A 784 41.77 -35.05 20.42
N LEU A 785 42.98 -35.41 20.88
CA LEU A 785 44.21 -34.75 20.43
C LEU A 785 44.45 -34.93 18.92
N LYS A 786 44.17 -36.12 18.37
CA LYS A 786 44.23 -36.39 16.92
C LYS A 786 43.18 -35.60 16.14
N MET A 787 41.98 -35.38 16.69
CA MET A 787 40.97 -34.52 16.10
C MET A 787 41.45 -33.06 16.00
N ILE A 788 42.00 -32.50 17.08
CA ILE A 788 42.56 -31.13 17.06
C ILE A 788 43.71 -31.03 16.05
N ARG A 789 44.55 -32.06 15.97
CA ARG A 789 45.62 -32.16 14.98
C ARG A 789 45.08 -32.07 13.55
N LEU A 790 44.02 -32.83 13.23
CA LEU A 790 43.36 -32.80 11.93
C LEU A 790 42.74 -31.43 11.62
N MET A 791 42.17 -30.73 12.62
CA MET A 791 41.64 -29.37 12.45
C MET A 791 42.75 -28.39 12.06
N LEU A 792 43.92 -28.49 12.71
CA LEU A 792 45.08 -27.64 12.42
C LEU A 792 45.71 -27.97 11.04
N ASP A 793 45.78 -29.24 10.67
CA ASP A 793 46.26 -29.69 9.35
C ASP A 793 45.37 -29.18 8.20
N ARG A 794 44.04 -29.20 8.40
CA ARG A 794 43.06 -28.66 7.44
C ARG A 794 42.99 -27.13 7.44
N LYS A 795 43.61 -26.47 8.43
CA LYS A 795 43.59 -25.01 8.63
C LYS A 795 42.18 -24.41 8.66
N ARG A 796 41.18 -25.19 9.10
CA ARG A 796 39.79 -24.76 9.28
C ARG A 796 39.45 -24.67 10.77
N ASP A 797 38.57 -23.74 11.12
CA ASP A 797 38.12 -23.53 12.50
C ASP A 797 39.29 -23.35 13.48
N PHE A 798 40.30 -22.58 13.06
CA PHE A 798 41.57 -22.45 13.79
C PHE A 798 41.37 -21.88 15.20
N ASP A 799 40.45 -20.94 15.35
CA ASP A 799 40.02 -20.37 16.63
C ASP A 799 39.40 -21.41 17.57
N LEU A 800 38.51 -22.27 17.05
CA LEU A 800 37.91 -23.35 17.85
C LEU A 800 38.95 -24.40 18.24
N ALA A 801 39.82 -24.80 17.31
CA ALA A 801 40.89 -25.77 17.59
C ALA A 801 41.76 -25.30 18.77
N GLN A 802 42.16 -24.03 18.77
CA GLN A 802 42.93 -23.42 19.85
C GLN A 802 42.13 -23.31 21.15
N ALA A 803 40.86 -22.89 21.10
CA ALA A 803 40.02 -22.75 22.29
C ALA A 803 39.70 -24.10 22.96
N TYR A 804 39.38 -25.13 22.17
CA TYR A 804 39.12 -26.48 22.63
C TYR A 804 40.38 -27.12 23.22
N LEU A 805 41.53 -26.97 22.56
CA LEU A 805 42.81 -27.42 23.08
C LEU A 805 43.15 -26.73 24.40
N ALA A 806 43.02 -25.41 24.49
CA ALA A 806 43.32 -24.66 25.70
C ALA A 806 42.44 -25.09 26.88
N LEU A 807 41.14 -25.33 26.66
CA LEU A 807 40.24 -25.85 27.68
C LEU A 807 40.59 -27.29 28.08
N PHE A 808 40.91 -28.16 27.11
CA PHE A 808 41.34 -29.53 27.36
C PHE A 808 42.61 -29.59 28.22
N LEU A 809 43.63 -28.78 27.89
CA LEU A 809 44.87 -28.67 28.68
C LEU A 809 44.60 -28.16 30.09
N LYS A 810 43.72 -27.16 30.25
CA LYS A 810 43.31 -26.63 31.56
C LYS A 810 42.67 -27.71 32.44
N LEU A 811 41.86 -28.59 31.87
CA LEU A 811 41.13 -29.64 32.59
C LEU A 811 42.02 -30.85 32.95
N HIS A 812 42.91 -31.28 32.05
CA HIS A 812 43.58 -32.59 32.13
C HIS A 812 45.10 -32.57 32.37
N LEU A 813 45.67 -31.41 32.72
CA LEU A 813 47.12 -31.22 32.86
C LEU A 813 47.86 -32.32 33.65
N ARG A 814 47.29 -32.76 34.78
CA ARG A 814 47.92 -33.78 35.65
C ARG A 814 48.03 -35.14 34.96
N MET A 815 46.96 -35.57 34.29
CA MET A 815 46.91 -36.85 33.57
C MET A 815 47.79 -36.85 32.34
N LEU A 816 47.87 -35.72 31.63
CA LEU A 816 48.74 -35.55 30.47
C LEU A 816 50.22 -35.70 30.83
N SER A 817 50.62 -35.30 32.05
CA SER A 817 51.99 -35.44 32.53
C SER A 817 52.37 -36.85 33.01
N SER A 818 51.39 -37.68 33.37
CA SER A 818 51.64 -39.04 33.87
C SER A 818 51.64 -40.11 32.77
N GLU A 819 50.90 -39.89 31.67
CA GLU A 819 50.71 -40.88 30.60
C GLU A 819 51.64 -40.65 29.40
N PRO A 820 52.53 -41.61 29.04
CA PRO A 820 53.52 -41.42 27.98
C PRO A 820 52.90 -41.33 26.58
N VAL A 821 51.79 -42.04 26.33
CA VAL A 821 51.11 -42.09 25.02
C VAL A 821 50.51 -40.72 24.65
N LEU A 822 49.93 -40.02 25.63
CA LEU A 822 49.38 -38.68 25.42
C LEU A 822 50.50 -37.65 25.24
N LEU A 823 51.61 -37.80 25.97
CA LEU A 823 52.78 -36.94 25.85
C LEU A 823 53.37 -36.98 24.43
N GLU A 824 53.48 -38.17 23.83
CA GLU A 824 53.96 -38.31 22.45
C GLU A 824 53.06 -37.57 21.45
N GLU A 825 51.74 -37.75 21.52
CA GLU A 825 50.82 -37.03 20.63
C GLU A 825 50.81 -35.50 20.88
N MET A 826 51.01 -35.06 22.12
CA MET A 826 51.17 -33.65 22.44
C MET A 826 52.45 -33.05 21.84
N THR A 827 53.57 -33.78 21.84
CA THR A 827 54.80 -33.28 21.20
C THR A 827 54.62 -33.09 19.69
N LYS A 828 53.92 -34.01 19.03
CA LYS A 828 53.55 -33.88 17.60
C LYS A 828 52.68 -32.64 17.37
N LEU A 829 51.63 -32.47 18.18
CA LEU A 829 50.73 -31.32 18.11
C LEU A 829 51.46 -29.98 18.34
N SER A 830 52.39 -29.93 19.31
CA SER A 830 53.17 -28.71 19.63
C SER A 830 53.97 -28.24 18.43
N SER A 831 54.69 -29.16 17.76
CA SER A 831 55.50 -28.82 16.59
C SER A 831 54.65 -28.21 15.46
N GLN A 832 53.47 -28.75 15.20
CA GLN A 832 52.55 -28.24 14.18
C GLN A 832 51.92 -26.89 14.55
N ILE A 833 51.60 -26.67 15.83
CA ILE A 833 51.09 -25.38 16.30
C ILE A 833 52.18 -24.31 16.16
N GLU A 834 53.42 -24.61 16.55
CA GLU A 834 54.55 -23.69 16.44
C GLU A 834 54.82 -23.26 14.99
N GLU A 835 54.87 -24.21 14.05
CA GLU A 835 55.05 -23.92 12.63
C GLU A 835 53.94 -23.00 12.08
N ASN A 836 52.68 -23.33 12.35
CA ASN A 836 51.54 -22.54 11.89
C ASN A 836 51.49 -21.15 12.56
N TRP A 837 51.81 -21.08 13.86
CA TRP A 837 51.76 -19.83 14.62
C TRP A 837 52.90 -18.88 14.25
N ILE A 838 54.13 -19.37 14.06
CA ILE A 838 55.27 -18.54 13.63
C ILE A 838 54.95 -17.86 12.29
N HIS A 839 54.34 -18.59 11.36
CA HIS A 839 53.93 -18.04 10.09
C HIS A 839 52.88 -16.92 10.25
N LEU A 840 51.80 -17.18 11.01
CA LEU A 840 50.75 -16.18 11.26
C LEU A 840 51.28 -14.96 12.03
N GLN A 841 52.11 -15.19 13.05
CA GLN A 841 52.68 -14.13 13.89
C GLN A 841 53.62 -13.22 13.08
N SER A 842 54.41 -13.79 12.17
CA SER A 842 55.26 -13.00 11.26
C SER A 842 54.41 -12.08 10.38
N LEU A 843 53.34 -12.62 9.77
CA LEU A 843 52.41 -11.85 8.95
C LEU A 843 51.70 -10.75 9.75
N PHE A 844 51.20 -11.05 10.96
CA PHE A 844 50.56 -10.07 11.83
C PHE A 844 51.53 -8.96 12.22
N ASN A 845 52.75 -9.30 12.64
CA ASN A 845 53.75 -8.31 13.04
C ASN A 845 54.16 -7.42 11.86
N GLN A 846 54.39 -7.99 10.68
CA GLN A 846 54.70 -7.23 9.47
C GLN A 846 53.56 -6.26 9.12
N ASN A 847 52.33 -6.75 9.05
CA ASN A 847 51.15 -5.92 8.73
C ASN A 847 50.93 -4.83 9.78
N MET A 848 51.06 -5.14 11.07
CA MET A 848 50.91 -4.17 12.15
C MET A 848 52.01 -3.11 12.14
N CYS A 849 53.27 -3.49 11.90
CA CYS A 849 54.37 -2.54 11.77
C CYS A 849 54.18 -1.60 10.58
N VAL A 850 53.79 -2.13 9.41
CA VAL A 850 53.55 -1.33 8.21
C VAL A 850 52.35 -0.40 8.41
N LEU A 851 51.24 -0.89 8.96
CA LEU A 851 50.04 -0.09 9.22
C LEU A 851 50.33 1.03 10.24
N ASN A 852 51.04 0.71 11.33
CA ASN A 852 51.45 1.70 12.32
C ASN A 852 52.38 2.75 11.72
N TYR A 853 53.36 2.33 10.90
CA TYR A 853 54.25 3.24 10.20
C TYR A 853 53.50 4.18 9.26
N ILE A 854 52.61 3.64 8.39
CA ILE A 854 51.76 4.43 7.49
C ILE A 854 50.91 5.42 8.29
N LYS A 855 50.28 4.96 9.37
CA LYS A 855 49.45 5.80 10.23
C LYS A 855 50.24 6.92 10.93
N SER A 856 51.51 6.72 11.25
CA SER A 856 52.34 7.73 11.94
C SER A 856 53.17 8.63 11.03
N ALA A 857 53.45 8.19 9.79
CA ALA A 857 54.35 8.89 8.88
C ALA A 857 53.62 9.61 7.72
N LEU A 858 52.38 9.22 7.38
CA LEU A 858 51.57 9.83 6.31
C LEU A 858 50.39 10.70 6.83
N LEU A 859 50.04 10.59 8.11
CA LEU A 859 49.16 11.53 8.84
C LEU A 859 50.03 12.44 9.70
#